data_AF-A0A661I3H4-F1
#
_entry.id   AF-A0A661I3H4-F1
#
_cell.length_a   1.000
_cell.length_b   1.000
_cell.length_c   1.000
_cell.angle_alpha   90.00
_cell.angle_beta   90.00
_cell.angle_gamma   90.00
#
_symmetry.space_group_name_H-M   'P 1'
#
loop_
_entity.id
_entity.type
_entity.pdbx_description
1 polymer ?
#
loop_
_entity_poly.entity_id
_entity_poly.type
_entity_poly.pdbx_seq_one_letter_code
_entity_poly.pdbx_strand_id
1 'polypeptide(L)'
;MWGVNNIIIQKIGMLNFGPYYGKHQISFGNDGSGIHLIRGGNGQGKTSIQRAILWGLYGVVQDRKGEKIRPTSLLNHTAQKEDLYNFAVQIDLLHDGVSWRLIRDTRAKRHQDKNYEEEMTFEVYKDGRIVPDPDHEVQRLLPSSVSRFYFFDGEMLRDYEELLEGENRAMALLKDSIECVLGVPYFKTTRSDLEAVKKKFENERARLMRQLGGKDLEELAEFQQMVDGDLNDVDRSIEKLEEERKKLDAQIYDDKHRLADMEEVKELANKRIAKEKDIKVCEANKKAEIAKRNALVEKLYKNVLASTATTLIEGFEIKSKQALDRYNDKQNAIVNAKRLEKGIKERRCSCCGTVLNPDKLPELERELEEAKIQIEQLTQIPEPNLSFENSKTVLEKMVGNVVSSEDLTKIDNEINKIDYELARLGSELENIQSRLEGVDAEEPRRLEMKIRADEKESGRLEGKIEEKFKKKLELLEDKSELDRKIDSIPQDQLKKLKERITFTENIRNVFEQAISKFREEQKEQVEATATEIFKELRSKQEFDRLKINDQYGLSIVTVHDTILNRSEWRSSGEEQLVALSLIGALNKCAQAKAPIFMDTPFGRLDVKHGERVLKYLPKMSEQLVLLVTDREFREGDEVHLAGSIKTDLTLIYKSEEEGSSIFPTTAGGGI
;
A
#
# COMPACT_ATOMS: atom_id res chain seq x y z
N MET A 1 8.25 42.85 -21.75
CA MET A 1 7.31 43.18 -20.66
C MET A 1 6.01 42.49 -20.98
N TRP A 2 5.81 41.30 -20.43
CA TRP A 2 4.52 40.62 -20.48
C TRP A 2 3.68 41.32 -19.41
N GLY A 3 2.55 41.91 -19.82
CA GLY A 3 1.66 42.63 -18.92
C GLY A 3 1.21 41.73 -17.79
N VAL A 4 1.02 42.29 -16.61
CA VAL A 4 0.44 41.57 -15.47
C VAL A 4 -1.01 41.27 -15.83
N ASN A 5 -1.29 40.05 -16.32
CA ASN A 5 -2.65 39.58 -16.63
C ASN A 5 -3.47 39.57 -15.35
N ASN A 6 -4.41 40.50 -15.22
CA ASN A 6 -5.28 40.60 -14.05
C ASN A 6 -6.71 40.24 -14.42
N ILE A 7 -7.26 39.20 -13.79
CA ILE A 7 -8.60 38.69 -14.03
C ILE A 7 -9.48 39.00 -12.82
N ILE A 8 -10.62 39.63 -13.06
CA ILE A 8 -11.58 39.99 -12.02
C ILE A 8 -12.97 39.54 -12.45
N ILE A 9 -13.68 38.77 -11.63
CA ILE A 9 -15.08 38.40 -11.87
C ILE A 9 -15.97 39.52 -11.36
N GLN A 10 -16.79 40.10 -12.23
CA GLN A 10 -17.72 41.18 -11.87
C GLN A 10 -19.08 40.62 -11.46
N LYS A 11 -19.53 39.55 -12.10
CA LYS A 11 -20.88 39.01 -11.91
C LYS A 11 -20.95 37.52 -12.22
N ILE A 12 -21.75 36.81 -11.43
CA ILE A 12 -22.10 35.41 -11.64
C ILE A 12 -23.62 35.29 -11.68
N GLY A 13 -24.15 34.70 -12.74
CA GLY A 13 -25.55 34.32 -12.87
C GLY A 13 -25.71 32.81 -12.85
N MET A 14 -26.73 32.31 -12.18
CA MET A 14 -27.06 30.88 -12.11
C MET A 14 -28.55 30.69 -12.42
N LEU A 15 -28.88 29.62 -13.14
CA LEU A 15 -30.25 29.18 -13.40
C LEU A 15 -30.36 27.71 -13.01
N ASN A 16 -31.26 27.38 -12.08
CA ASN A 16 -31.58 26.00 -11.69
C ASN A 16 -30.35 25.12 -11.34
N PHE A 17 -29.34 25.69 -10.67
CA PHE A 17 -28.07 25.02 -10.39
C PHE A 17 -27.93 24.66 -8.92
N GLY A 18 -27.70 23.37 -8.60
CA GLY A 18 -27.58 22.88 -7.23
C GLY A 18 -28.79 23.29 -6.36
N PRO A 19 -28.61 23.97 -5.22
CA PRO A 19 -29.72 24.41 -4.38
C PRO A 19 -30.43 25.67 -4.92
N TYR A 20 -29.96 26.30 -5.99
CA TYR A 20 -30.50 27.56 -6.51
C TYR A 20 -31.58 27.30 -7.58
N TYR A 21 -32.86 27.34 -7.18
CA TYR A 21 -34.00 27.23 -8.10
C TYR A 21 -34.33 28.58 -8.76
N GLY A 22 -34.58 28.60 -10.07
CA GLY A 22 -34.82 29.82 -10.82
C GLY A 22 -33.54 30.63 -11.08
N LYS A 23 -33.68 31.93 -11.36
CA LYS A 23 -32.56 32.82 -11.68
C LYS A 23 -31.98 33.46 -10.41
N HIS A 24 -30.69 33.25 -10.18
CA HIS A 24 -29.93 33.86 -9.10
C HIS A 24 -28.74 34.63 -9.66
N GLN A 25 -28.33 35.70 -8.98
CA GLN A 25 -27.23 36.54 -9.42
C GLN A 25 -26.42 37.05 -8.23
N ILE A 26 -25.10 36.99 -8.36
CA ILE A 26 -24.12 37.59 -7.47
C ILE A 26 -23.41 38.69 -8.26
N SER A 27 -23.33 39.89 -7.69
CA SER A 27 -22.66 41.04 -8.29
C SER A 27 -21.59 41.56 -7.34
N PHE A 28 -20.34 41.59 -7.79
CA PHE A 28 -19.18 42.03 -7.00
C PHE A 28 -18.88 43.53 -7.16
N GLY A 29 -19.71 44.27 -7.91
CA GLY A 29 -19.52 45.70 -8.16
C GLY A 29 -18.76 45.96 -9.47
N ASN A 30 -18.63 47.25 -9.83
CA ASN A 30 -18.08 47.66 -11.13
C ASN A 30 -16.56 47.45 -11.23
N ASP A 31 -15.81 47.60 -10.13
CA ASP A 31 -14.37 47.34 -10.07
C ASP A 31 -14.07 45.87 -9.75
N GLY A 32 -14.94 45.18 -9.00
CA GLY A 32 -14.82 43.76 -8.64
C GLY A 32 -13.59 43.42 -7.79
N SER A 33 -12.65 44.35 -7.61
CA SER A 33 -11.48 44.23 -6.75
C SER A 33 -11.83 44.47 -5.28
N GLY A 34 -11.15 43.78 -4.39
CA GLY A 34 -11.33 43.85 -2.94
C GLY A 34 -11.86 42.55 -2.37
N ILE A 35 -12.48 42.64 -1.19
CA ILE A 35 -12.96 41.48 -0.44
C ILE A 35 -14.48 41.41 -0.55
N HIS A 36 -15.00 40.24 -0.94
CA HIS A 36 -16.42 39.97 -1.01
C HIS A 36 -16.75 38.83 -0.06
N LEU A 37 -17.71 39.05 0.83
CA LEU A 37 -18.13 38.08 1.83
C LEU A 37 -19.45 37.45 1.41
N ILE A 38 -19.54 36.14 1.51
CA ILE A 38 -20.76 35.37 1.31
C ILE A 38 -20.92 34.45 2.53
N ARG A 39 -21.81 34.86 3.43
CA ARG A 39 -22.11 34.18 4.68
C ARG A 39 -23.18 33.12 4.47
N GLY A 40 -23.05 31.97 5.11
CA GLY A 40 -24.11 30.98 5.15
C GLY A 40 -23.71 29.74 5.93
N GLY A 41 -24.66 29.09 6.58
CA GLY A 41 -24.42 27.83 7.29
C GLY A 41 -24.01 26.68 6.36
N ASN A 42 -23.66 25.54 6.96
CA ASN A 42 -23.40 24.31 6.22
C ASN A 42 -24.67 23.86 5.48
N GLY A 43 -24.51 23.39 4.25
CA GLY A 43 -25.65 22.96 3.41
C GLY A 43 -26.44 24.09 2.73
N GLN A 44 -26.12 25.36 2.97
CA GLN A 44 -26.87 26.49 2.39
C GLN A 44 -26.50 26.85 0.95
N GLY A 45 -25.53 26.15 0.34
CA GLY A 45 -25.18 26.31 -1.08
C GLY A 45 -23.85 27.00 -1.40
N LYS A 46 -23.02 27.34 -0.40
CA LYS A 46 -21.68 27.94 -0.59
C LYS A 46 -20.83 27.19 -1.63
N THR A 47 -20.57 25.91 -1.39
CA THR A 47 -19.81 25.04 -2.30
C THR A 47 -20.49 24.91 -3.67
N SER A 48 -21.81 25.08 -3.76
CA SER A 48 -22.52 25.04 -5.04
C SER A 48 -22.25 26.26 -5.91
N ILE A 49 -21.97 27.43 -5.32
CA ILE A 49 -21.50 28.62 -6.06
C ILE A 49 -20.15 28.31 -6.71
N GLN A 50 -19.20 27.76 -5.95
CA GLN A 50 -17.89 27.36 -6.47
C GLN A 50 -18.04 26.35 -7.62
N ARG A 51 -18.87 25.33 -7.45
CA ARG A 51 -19.17 24.34 -8.49
C ARG A 51 -19.83 24.95 -9.71
N ALA A 52 -20.71 25.94 -9.54
CA ALA A 52 -21.34 26.66 -10.64
C ALA A 52 -20.29 27.39 -11.49
N ILE A 53 -19.35 28.09 -10.85
CA ILE A 53 -18.28 28.81 -11.55
C ILE A 53 -17.39 27.82 -12.31
N LEU A 54 -16.93 26.75 -11.65
CA LEU A 54 -16.11 25.70 -12.29
C LEU A 54 -16.83 25.05 -13.47
N TRP A 55 -18.12 24.75 -13.31
CA TRP A 55 -18.93 24.21 -14.40
C TRP A 55 -19.09 25.23 -15.54
N GLY A 56 -19.37 26.50 -15.23
CA GLY A 56 -19.50 27.57 -16.22
C GLY A 56 -18.23 27.75 -17.05
N LEU A 57 -17.05 27.65 -16.42
CA LEU A 57 -15.75 27.76 -17.09
C LEU A 57 -15.44 26.52 -17.94
N TYR A 58 -15.60 25.31 -17.38
CA TYR A 58 -15.00 24.08 -17.94
C TYR A 58 -16.01 23.02 -18.41
N GLY A 59 -17.30 23.20 -18.15
CA GLY A 59 -18.37 22.23 -18.45
C GLY A 59 -18.35 20.97 -17.60
N VAL A 60 -17.34 20.81 -16.75
CA VAL A 60 -17.11 19.64 -15.91
C VAL A 60 -16.71 20.10 -14.52
N VAL A 61 -17.28 19.45 -13.51
CA VAL A 61 -16.87 19.61 -12.12
C VAL A 61 -16.37 18.27 -11.63
N GLN A 62 -15.22 18.27 -10.97
CA GLN A 62 -14.68 17.08 -10.32
C GLN A 62 -14.98 17.12 -8.83
N ASP A 63 -15.16 15.94 -8.23
CA ASP A 63 -15.17 15.77 -6.80
C ASP A 63 -13.73 15.72 -6.24
N ARG A 64 -13.60 15.47 -4.94
CA ARG A 64 -12.30 15.45 -4.24
C ARG A 64 -11.36 14.36 -4.74
N LYS A 65 -11.89 13.24 -5.20
CA LYS A 65 -11.10 12.12 -5.75
C LYS A 65 -10.68 12.37 -7.19
N GLY A 66 -11.08 13.51 -7.77
CA GLY A 66 -10.90 13.81 -9.19
C GLY A 66 -11.94 13.12 -10.08
N GLU A 67 -12.99 12.53 -9.50
CA GLU A 67 -14.06 11.88 -10.26
C GLU A 67 -15.04 12.93 -10.78
N LYS A 68 -15.55 12.73 -12.00
CA LYS A 68 -16.49 13.66 -12.63
C LYS A 68 -17.83 13.62 -11.90
N ILE A 69 -18.29 14.77 -11.41
CA ILE A 69 -19.66 14.94 -10.90
C ILE A 69 -20.63 14.86 -12.07
N ARG A 70 -21.68 14.05 -11.89
CA ARG A 70 -22.71 13.82 -12.91
C ARG A 70 -23.53 15.09 -13.15
N PRO A 71 -23.76 15.49 -14.42
CA PRO A 71 -24.61 16.64 -14.76
C PRO A 71 -26.01 16.57 -14.14
N THR A 72 -26.60 15.37 -14.04
CA THR A 72 -27.89 15.16 -13.35
C THR A 72 -27.87 15.65 -11.91
N SER A 73 -26.75 15.50 -11.19
CA SER A 73 -26.58 15.96 -9.81
C SER A 73 -26.38 17.47 -9.68
N LEU A 74 -26.14 18.19 -10.79
CA LEU A 74 -25.98 19.65 -10.82
C LEU A 74 -27.33 20.38 -11.02
N LEU A 75 -28.35 19.70 -11.53
CA LEU A 75 -29.69 20.29 -11.68
C LEU A 75 -30.34 20.47 -10.31
N ASN A 76 -31.03 21.59 -10.13
CA ASN A 76 -31.85 21.83 -8.96
C ASN A 76 -33.03 20.84 -8.83
N HIS A 77 -33.28 20.37 -7.62
CA HIS A 77 -34.30 19.36 -7.33
C HIS A 77 -35.75 19.82 -7.63
N THR A 78 -36.09 21.09 -7.38
CA THR A 78 -37.41 21.64 -7.76
C THR A 78 -37.56 21.70 -9.27
N ALA A 79 -36.54 22.18 -9.98
CA ALA A 79 -36.54 22.20 -11.44
C ALA A 79 -36.70 20.78 -12.02
N GLN A 80 -36.07 19.77 -11.41
CA GLN A 80 -36.27 18.38 -11.77
C GLN A 80 -37.72 17.91 -11.55
N LYS A 81 -38.33 18.23 -10.41
CA LYS A 81 -39.74 17.87 -10.10
C LYS A 81 -40.74 18.51 -11.06
N GLU A 82 -40.42 19.69 -11.59
CA GLU A 82 -41.24 20.42 -12.55
C GLU A 82 -40.94 20.06 -14.02
N ASP A 83 -40.13 19.03 -14.26
CA ASP A 83 -39.66 18.62 -15.59
C ASP A 83 -38.93 19.75 -16.37
N LEU A 84 -38.34 20.71 -15.64
CA LEU A 84 -37.49 21.79 -16.15
C LEU A 84 -36.03 21.33 -16.18
N TYR A 85 -35.67 20.57 -17.21
CA TYR A 85 -34.32 20.01 -17.38
C TYR A 85 -33.33 20.98 -18.01
N ASN A 86 -33.30 22.21 -17.53
CA ASN A 86 -32.35 23.22 -17.98
C ASN A 86 -31.65 23.90 -16.81
N PHE A 87 -30.35 24.09 -16.94
CA PHE A 87 -29.56 24.90 -16.03
C PHE A 87 -28.47 25.64 -16.79
N ALA A 88 -28.07 26.80 -16.26
CA ALA A 88 -27.13 27.69 -16.91
C ALA A 88 -26.27 28.43 -15.88
N VAL A 89 -25.07 28.79 -16.30
CA VAL A 89 -24.17 29.66 -15.55
C VAL A 89 -23.65 30.75 -16.50
N GLN A 90 -23.71 31.99 -16.04
CA GLN A 90 -23.13 33.14 -16.70
C GLN A 90 -22.02 33.71 -15.81
N ILE A 91 -20.86 34.01 -16.38
CA ILE A 91 -19.75 34.68 -15.69
C ILE A 91 -19.36 35.89 -16.51
N ASP A 92 -19.51 37.09 -15.95
CA ASP A 92 -18.96 38.31 -16.52
C ASP A 92 -17.63 38.61 -15.80
N LEU A 93 -16.55 38.74 -16.56
CA LEU A 93 -15.20 39.00 -16.04
C LEU A 93 -14.51 40.13 -16.81
N LEU A 94 -13.57 40.78 -16.15
CA LEU A 94 -12.68 41.80 -16.70
C LEU A 94 -11.27 41.20 -16.75
N HIS A 95 -10.63 41.26 -17.92
CA HIS A 95 -9.24 40.83 -18.10
C HIS A 95 -8.46 41.95 -18.78
N ASP A 96 -7.49 42.54 -18.08
CA ASP A 96 -6.68 43.67 -18.57
C ASP A 96 -7.52 44.83 -19.13
N GLY A 97 -8.66 45.12 -18.49
CA GLY A 97 -9.59 46.17 -18.90
C GLY A 97 -10.53 45.78 -20.05
N VAL A 98 -10.38 44.59 -20.64
CA VAL A 98 -11.27 44.04 -21.66
C VAL A 98 -12.41 43.27 -21.00
N SER A 99 -13.64 43.51 -21.46
CA SER A 99 -14.83 42.85 -20.91
C SER A 99 -15.05 41.47 -21.55
N TRP A 100 -15.32 40.47 -20.73
CA TRP A 100 -15.63 39.11 -21.17
C TRP A 100 -16.93 38.64 -20.53
N ARG A 101 -17.75 37.95 -21.33
CA ARG A 101 -18.98 37.31 -20.87
C ARG A 101 -18.99 35.86 -21.33
N LEU A 102 -19.02 34.95 -20.38
CA LEU A 102 -19.04 33.50 -20.59
C LEU A 102 -20.43 33.02 -20.23
N ILE A 103 -21.10 32.31 -21.13
CA ILE A 103 -22.42 31.72 -20.91
C ILE A 103 -22.33 30.25 -21.25
N ARG A 104 -22.58 29.40 -20.26
CA ARG A 104 -22.72 27.96 -20.45
C ARG A 104 -24.10 27.53 -20.01
N ASP A 105 -24.83 26.86 -20.89
CA ASP A 105 -26.14 26.33 -20.56
C ASP A 105 -26.39 24.97 -21.21
N THR A 106 -27.34 24.24 -20.66
CA THR A 106 -27.80 22.98 -21.21
C THR A 106 -29.32 22.89 -21.04
N ARG A 107 -29.98 22.29 -22.03
CA ARG A 107 -31.42 22.02 -22.03
C ARG A 107 -31.69 20.61 -22.52
N ALA A 108 -31.73 19.67 -21.57
CA ALA A 108 -31.96 18.28 -21.88
C ALA A 108 -33.46 17.98 -22.11
N LYS A 109 -33.76 16.98 -22.93
CA LYS A 109 -35.13 16.47 -23.14
C LYS A 109 -35.58 15.50 -22.04
N ARG A 110 -34.62 14.92 -21.33
CA ARG A 110 -34.83 13.97 -20.23
C ARG A 110 -33.72 14.16 -19.20
N HIS A 111 -34.01 13.86 -17.94
CA HIS A 111 -33.03 13.89 -16.85
C HIS A 111 -32.05 12.70 -16.93
N GLN A 112 -31.09 12.78 -17.86
CA GLN A 112 -30.04 11.78 -18.09
C GLN A 112 -28.73 12.49 -18.43
N ASP A 113 -27.61 12.04 -17.86
CA ASP A 113 -26.30 12.70 -18.00
C ASP A 113 -25.92 12.95 -19.47
N LYS A 114 -26.05 11.91 -20.30
CA LYS A 114 -25.74 11.98 -21.74
C LYS A 114 -26.51 13.10 -22.46
N ASN A 115 -27.78 13.31 -22.11
CA ASN A 115 -28.60 14.34 -22.76
C ASN A 115 -28.14 15.75 -22.36
N TYR A 116 -27.69 15.95 -21.13
CA TYR A 116 -27.13 17.24 -20.71
C TYR A 116 -25.80 17.53 -21.41
N GLU A 117 -24.96 16.51 -21.59
CA GLU A 117 -23.67 16.63 -22.28
C GLU A 117 -23.83 16.92 -23.78
N GLU A 118 -24.77 16.26 -24.46
CA GLU A 118 -25.03 16.45 -25.89
C GLU A 118 -25.64 17.81 -26.22
N GLU A 119 -26.50 18.34 -25.35
CA GLU A 119 -27.22 19.62 -25.55
C GLU A 119 -26.52 20.79 -24.83
N MET A 120 -25.28 20.61 -24.33
CA MET A 120 -24.51 21.66 -23.68
C MET A 120 -23.96 22.65 -24.72
N THR A 121 -24.13 23.94 -24.46
CA THR A 121 -23.57 25.01 -25.27
C THR A 121 -22.65 25.90 -24.44
N PHE A 122 -21.64 26.47 -25.09
CA PHE A 122 -20.72 27.41 -24.47
C PHE A 122 -20.46 28.58 -25.41
N GLU A 123 -20.88 29.77 -25.00
CA GLU A 123 -20.68 31.00 -25.74
C GLU A 123 -19.79 31.96 -24.95
N VAL A 124 -18.80 32.53 -25.61
CA VAL A 124 -17.90 33.52 -25.01
C VAL A 124 -17.89 34.77 -25.87
N TYR A 125 -18.11 35.91 -25.22
CA TYR A 125 -18.09 37.23 -25.82
C TYR A 125 -16.92 38.03 -25.25
N LYS A 126 -16.10 38.61 -26.12
CA LYS A 126 -15.00 39.53 -25.79
C LYS A 126 -15.31 40.91 -26.37
N ASP A 127 -15.50 41.90 -25.51
CA ASP A 127 -16.01 43.24 -25.87
C ASP A 127 -17.23 43.18 -26.80
N GLY A 128 -18.17 42.27 -26.47
CA GLY A 128 -19.40 42.06 -27.21
C GLY A 128 -19.27 41.29 -28.52
N ARG A 129 -18.07 40.80 -28.88
CA ARG A 129 -17.84 39.96 -30.07
C ARG A 129 -17.71 38.50 -29.69
N ILE A 130 -18.37 37.63 -30.44
CA ILE A 130 -18.31 36.18 -30.22
C ILE A 130 -16.90 35.63 -30.51
N VAL A 131 -16.44 34.72 -29.64
CA VAL A 131 -15.17 34.01 -29.77
C VAL A 131 -15.40 32.68 -30.49
N PRO A 132 -14.67 32.37 -31.59
CA PRO A 132 -14.90 31.14 -32.38
C PRO A 132 -14.56 29.84 -31.66
N ASP A 133 -13.55 29.83 -30.79
CA ASP A 133 -13.10 28.66 -30.02
C ASP A 133 -13.12 29.01 -28.52
N PRO A 134 -14.30 28.98 -27.88
CA PRO A 134 -14.49 29.47 -26.54
C PRO A 134 -13.74 28.63 -25.49
N ASP A 135 -13.75 27.30 -25.62
CA ASP A 135 -13.05 26.41 -24.69
C ASP A 135 -11.53 26.63 -24.75
N HIS A 136 -10.94 26.77 -25.95
CA HIS A 136 -9.51 27.04 -26.07
C HIS A 136 -9.11 28.39 -25.46
N GLU A 137 -9.86 29.45 -25.73
CA GLU A 137 -9.57 30.78 -25.19
C GLU A 137 -9.74 30.85 -23.68
N VAL A 138 -10.76 30.19 -23.12
CA VAL A 138 -10.96 30.12 -21.66
C VAL A 138 -9.87 29.27 -21.01
N GLN A 139 -9.46 28.16 -21.61
CA GLN A 139 -8.35 27.35 -21.09
C GLN A 139 -7.02 28.11 -21.12
N ARG A 140 -6.83 29.08 -22.03
CA ARG A 140 -5.67 29.98 -22.05
C ARG A 140 -5.75 31.07 -20.98
N LEU A 141 -6.97 31.55 -20.68
CA LEU A 141 -7.22 32.61 -19.70
C LEU A 141 -7.15 32.08 -18.26
N LEU A 142 -7.90 31.02 -17.97
CA LEU A 142 -8.01 30.33 -16.68
C LEU A 142 -7.92 28.82 -16.96
N PRO A 143 -6.72 28.23 -16.96
CA PRO A 143 -6.60 26.80 -17.25
C PRO A 143 -7.25 25.94 -16.15
N SER A 144 -8.01 24.92 -16.55
CA SER A 144 -8.64 23.98 -15.62
C SER A 144 -7.66 23.25 -14.69
N SER A 145 -6.44 22.98 -15.14
CA SER A 145 -5.39 22.33 -14.36
C SER A 145 -4.96 23.14 -13.13
N VAL A 146 -5.15 24.46 -13.14
CA VAL A 146 -4.77 25.35 -12.04
C VAL A 146 -5.98 25.89 -11.27
N SER A 147 -7.18 25.40 -11.58
CA SER A 147 -8.42 25.83 -10.90
C SER A 147 -8.39 25.65 -9.38
N ARG A 148 -7.65 24.65 -8.87
CA ARG A 148 -7.42 24.42 -7.43
C ARG A 148 -6.65 25.55 -6.73
N PHE A 149 -6.04 26.48 -7.48
CA PHE A 149 -5.38 27.68 -6.94
C PHE A 149 -6.24 28.93 -7.01
N TYR A 150 -7.38 28.86 -7.69
CA TYR A 150 -8.35 29.96 -7.76
C TYR A 150 -9.55 29.68 -6.87
N PHE A 151 -9.85 28.41 -6.64
CA PHE A 151 -10.98 27.95 -5.85
C PHE A 151 -10.50 26.97 -4.77
N PHE A 152 -10.48 27.43 -3.52
CA PHE A 152 -10.07 26.65 -2.36
C PHE A 152 -11.29 26.27 -1.53
N ASP A 153 -11.32 25.02 -1.07
CA ASP A 153 -12.21 24.57 0.01
C ASP A 153 -11.33 24.32 1.25
N GLY A 154 -11.82 24.57 2.46
CA GLY A 154 -11.14 24.26 3.71
C GLY A 154 -10.73 22.79 3.82
N GLU A 155 -11.37 21.89 3.08
CA GLU A 155 -10.92 20.51 2.95
C GLU A 155 -9.74 20.30 1.99
N MET A 156 -9.59 21.12 0.93
CA MET A 156 -8.40 21.06 0.06
C MET A 156 -7.12 21.49 0.77
N LEU A 157 -7.21 22.25 1.86
CA LEU A 157 -6.03 22.59 2.68
C LEU A 157 -5.32 21.33 3.17
N ARG A 158 -6.05 20.23 3.40
CA ARG A 158 -5.48 18.92 3.78
C ARG A 158 -4.61 18.33 2.66
N ASP A 159 -5.04 18.43 1.41
CA ASP A 159 -4.27 17.93 0.26
C ASP A 159 -2.89 18.59 0.19
N TYR A 160 -2.77 19.87 0.56
CA TYR A 160 -1.49 20.58 0.64
C TYR A 160 -0.64 20.16 1.84
N GLU A 161 -1.28 19.76 2.96
CA GLU A 161 -0.60 19.25 4.15
C GLU A 161 0.07 17.89 3.85
N GLU A 162 -0.58 17.06 3.05
CA GLU A 162 -0.12 15.72 2.66
C GLU A 162 1.01 15.74 1.60
N LEU A 163 1.39 16.89 1.03
CA LEU A 163 2.56 17.01 0.11
C LEU A 163 3.91 16.64 0.77
N LEU A 164 3.92 16.41 2.08
CA LEU A 164 5.06 15.91 2.85
C LEU A 164 5.11 14.38 2.94
N GLU A 165 4.02 13.68 2.57
CA GLU A 165 3.83 12.25 2.79
C GLU A 165 3.85 11.47 1.47
N GLY A 166 5.04 11.07 1.05
CA GLY A 166 5.21 10.11 -0.05
C GLY A 166 4.60 10.54 -1.39
N GLU A 167 4.52 9.60 -2.34
CA GLU A 167 4.00 9.83 -3.68
C GLU A 167 2.58 9.24 -3.84
N ASN A 168 1.55 9.97 -3.41
CA ASN A 168 0.15 9.62 -3.77
C ASN A 168 -0.21 10.21 -5.15
N ARG A 169 -1.18 9.59 -5.83
CA ARG A 169 -1.72 10.11 -7.10
C ARG A 169 -2.28 11.54 -6.99
N ALA A 170 -2.91 11.89 -5.86
CA ALA A 170 -3.40 13.25 -5.61
C ALA A 170 -2.24 14.26 -5.53
N MET A 171 -1.09 13.86 -4.96
CA MET A 171 0.10 14.70 -4.85
C MET A 171 0.77 14.93 -6.21
N ALA A 172 0.81 13.90 -7.07
CA ALA A 172 1.32 14.04 -8.43
C ALA A 172 0.50 15.06 -9.25
N LEU A 173 -0.84 14.96 -9.17
CA LEU A 173 -1.74 15.93 -9.81
C LEU A 173 -1.55 17.34 -9.24
N LEU A 174 -1.38 17.46 -7.92
CA LEU A 174 -1.17 18.74 -7.26
C LEU A 174 0.17 19.36 -7.67
N LYS A 175 1.26 18.58 -7.68
CA LYS A 175 2.58 19.00 -8.18
C LYS A 175 2.51 19.49 -9.63
N ASP A 176 1.86 18.75 -10.52
CA ASP A 176 1.70 19.16 -11.91
C ASP A 176 0.89 20.46 -12.02
N SER A 177 -0.12 20.62 -11.17
CA SER A 177 -0.92 21.84 -11.09
C SER A 177 -0.08 23.02 -10.60
N ILE A 178 0.79 22.83 -9.59
CA ILE A 178 1.72 23.85 -9.10
C ILE A 178 2.69 24.26 -10.22
N GLU A 179 3.30 23.29 -10.91
CA GLU A 179 4.18 23.57 -12.05
C GLU A 179 3.46 24.37 -13.16
N CYS A 180 2.17 24.09 -13.38
CA CYS A 180 1.35 24.83 -14.33
C CYS A 180 1.17 26.29 -13.91
N VAL A 181 0.88 26.57 -12.63
CA VAL A 181 0.75 27.96 -12.11
C VAL A 181 2.05 28.75 -12.26
N LEU A 182 3.17 28.10 -11.97
CA LEU A 182 4.50 28.71 -12.06
C LEU A 182 4.97 28.89 -13.51
N GLY A 183 4.28 28.29 -14.49
CA GLY A 183 4.54 28.48 -15.91
C GLY A 183 5.60 27.54 -16.50
N VAL A 184 5.94 26.45 -15.82
CA VAL A 184 6.85 25.41 -16.35
C VAL A 184 6.36 24.83 -17.70
N PRO A 185 5.04 24.61 -17.93
CA PRO A 185 4.55 24.10 -19.20
C PRO A 185 4.92 24.95 -20.41
N TYR A 186 5.05 26.28 -20.28
CA TYR A 186 5.42 27.13 -21.42
C TYR A 186 6.79 26.76 -22.00
N PHE A 187 7.76 26.44 -21.13
CA PHE A 187 9.07 25.97 -21.54
C PHE A 187 9.00 24.57 -22.15
N LYS A 188 8.21 23.66 -21.56
CA LYS A 188 7.99 22.29 -22.09
C LYS A 188 7.33 22.32 -23.48
N THR A 189 6.32 23.18 -23.68
CA THR A 189 5.66 23.38 -24.98
C THR A 189 6.60 24.00 -25.99
N THR A 190 7.35 25.04 -25.61
CA THR A 190 8.33 25.67 -26.52
C THR A 190 9.39 24.66 -26.97
N ARG A 191 9.87 23.80 -26.07
CA ARG A 191 10.76 22.69 -26.41
C ARG A 191 10.13 21.74 -27.44
N SER A 192 8.86 21.38 -27.24
CA SER A 192 8.11 20.54 -28.18
C SER A 192 7.94 21.19 -29.55
N ASP A 193 7.64 22.50 -29.58
CA ASP A 193 7.50 23.27 -30.82
C ASP A 193 8.84 23.35 -31.57
N LEU A 194 9.95 23.56 -30.86
CA LEU A 194 11.30 23.54 -31.44
C LEU A 194 11.64 22.16 -32.02
N GLU A 195 11.24 21.08 -31.35
CA GLU A 195 11.40 19.71 -31.87
C GLU A 195 10.57 19.52 -33.15
N ALA A 196 9.35 20.04 -33.20
CA ALA A 196 8.52 20.01 -34.41
C ALA A 196 9.14 20.84 -35.56
N VAL A 197 9.73 21.99 -35.28
CA VAL A 197 10.45 22.81 -36.26
C VAL A 197 11.70 22.09 -36.77
N LYS A 198 12.48 21.46 -35.88
CA LYS A 198 13.64 20.64 -36.26
C LYS A 198 13.24 19.53 -37.22
N LYS A 199 12.18 18.76 -36.90
CA LYS A 199 11.65 17.71 -37.78
C LYS A 199 11.21 18.24 -39.15
N LYS A 200 10.67 19.47 -39.22
CA LYS A 200 10.34 20.10 -40.50
C LYS A 200 11.59 20.33 -41.35
N PHE A 201 12.68 20.83 -40.78
CA PHE A 201 13.94 21.03 -41.49
C PHE A 201 14.63 19.72 -41.87
N GLU A 202 14.58 18.69 -41.03
CA GLU A 202 15.11 17.35 -41.36
C GLU A 202 14.36 16.72 -42.55
N ASN A 203 13.03 16.90 -42.61
CA ASN A 203 12.22 16.47 -43.75
C ASN A 203 12.52 17.26 -45.03
N GLU A 204 12.76 18.57 -44.91
CA GLU A 204 13.19 19.42 -46.03
C GLU A 204 14.55 18.97 -46.57
N ARG A 205 15.50 18.63 -45.68
CA ARG A 205 16.82 18.07 -46.03
C ARG A 205 16.68 16.75 -46.79
N ALA A 206 15.86 15.83 -46.32
CA ALA A 206 15.60 14.55 -47.01
C ALA A 206 14.97 14.75 -48.40
N ARG A 207 14.04 15.70 -48.55
CA ARG A 207 13.45 16.04 -49.85
C ARG A 207 14.49 16.63 -50.81
N LEU A 208 15.35 17.52 -50.32
CA LEU A 208 16.40 18.12 -51.13
C LEU A 208 17.42 17.08 -51.62
N MET A 209 17.83 16.14 -50.75
CA MET A 209 18.74 15.05 -51.15
C MET A 209 18.16 14.21 -52.30
N ARG A 210 16.85 13.91 -52.28
CA ARG A 210 16.17 13.23 -53.39
C ARG A 210 16.13 14.08 -54.67
N GLN A 211 15.94 15.39 -54.55
CA GLN A 211 15.87 16.29 -55.70
C GLN A 211 17.23 16.48 -56.39
N LEU A 212 18.31 16.51 -55.63
CA LEU A 212 19.67 16.62 -56.15
C LEU A 212 20.05 15.40 -57.02
N GLY A 213 19.46 14.24 -56.73
CA GLY A 213 19.57 13.03 -57.53
C GLY A 213 20.94 12.35 -57.43
N GLY A 214 20.97 11.05 -57.69
CA GLY A 214 22.18 10.23 -57.56
C GLY A 214 21.97 9.12 -56.54
N LYS A 215 22.36 7.90 -56.91
CA LYS A 215 22.06 6.68 -56.15
C LYS A 215 22.47 6.78 -54.68
N ASP A 216 23.66 7.30 -54.41
CA ASP A 216 24.19 7.47 -53.06
C ASP A 216 23.38 8.48 -52.22
N LEU A 217 22.83 9.54 -52.84
CA LEU A 217 22.03 10.55 -52.14
C LEU A 217 20.61 10.08 -51.86
N GLU A 218 20.03 9.29 -52.76
CA GLU A 218 18.75 8.62 -52.55
C GLU A 218 18.85 7.60 -51.42
N GLU A 219 19.89 6.76 -51.42
CA GLU A 219 20.15 5.78 -50.35
C GLU A 219 20.34 6.47 -48.98
N LEU A 220 21.09 7.57 -48.92
CA LEU A 220 21.26 8.36 -47.68
C LEU A 220 19.93 8.98 -47.20
N ALA A 221 19.10 9.49 -48.10
CA ALA A 221 17.81 10.08 -47.75
C ALA A 221 16.82 9.04 -47.24
N GLU A 222 16.81 7.84 -47.81
CA GLU A 222 15.99 6.72 -47.35
C GLU A 222 16.46 6.21 -45.99
N PHE A 223 17.77 6.02 -45.81
CA PHE A 223 18.33 5.57 -44.54
C PHE A 223 18.10 6.61 -43.42
N GLN A 224 18.20 7.91 -43.72
CA GLN A 224 17.86 8.97 -42.77
C GLN A 224 16.38 8.90 -42.34
N GLN A 225 15.46 8.74 -43.29
CA GLN A 225 14.03 8.61 -42.95
C GLN A 225 13.73 7.36 -42.14
N MET A 226 14.42 6.25 -42.41
CA MET A 226 14.28 5.01 -41.65
C MET A 226 14.73 5.21 -40.19
N VAL A 227 15.92 5.76 -39.98
CA VAL A 227 16.46 6.03 -38.63
C VAL A 227 15.57 7.03 -37.86
N ASP A 228 15.11 8.10 -38.53
CA ASP A 228 14.19 9.07 -37.93
C ASP A 228 12.84 8.42 -37.57
N GLY A 229 12.33 7.50 -38.40
CA GLY A 229 11.13 6.71 -38.11
C GLY A 229 11.30 5.80 -36.91
N ASP A 230 12.39 5.03 -36.87
CA ASP A 230 12.71 4.11 -35.78
C ASP A 230 12.91 4.85 -34.45
N LEU A 231 13.57 6.02 -34.46
CA LEU A 231 13.72 6.87 -33.27
C LEU A 231 12.35 7.32 -32.73
N ASN A 232 11.46 7.79 -33.60
CA ASN A 232 10.10 8.19 -33.20
C ASN A 232 9.30 7.02 -32.61
N ASP A 233 9.43 5.83 -33.18
CA ASP A 233 8.72 4.64 -32.69
C ASP A 233 9.28 4.14 -31.36
N VAL A 234 10.60 4.22 -31.16
CA VAL A 234 11.25 3.93 -29.88
C VAL A 234 10.82 4.94 -28.83
N ASP A 235 10.83 6.24 -29.13
CA ASP A 235 10.39 7.29 -28.20
C ASP A 235 8.94 7.10 -27.75
N ARG A 236 8.02 6.87 -28.70
CA ARG A 236 6.61 6.57 -28.38
C ARG A 236 6.46 5.29 -27.55
N SER A 237 7.32 4.30 -27.78
CA SER A 237 7.30 3.06 -27.00
C SER A 237 7.78 3.31 -25.56
N ILE A 238 8.83 4.11 -25.37
CA ILE A 238 9.33 4.52 -24.05
C ILE A 238 8.24 5.28 -23.30
N GLU A 239 7.63 6.30 -23.92
CA GLU A 239 6.56 7.09 -23.29
C GLU A 239 5.39 6.22 -22.82
N LYS A 240 4.94 5.26 -23.65
CA LYS A 240 3.87 4.32 -23.29
C LYS A 240 4.26 3.42 -22.12
N LEU A 241 5.47 2.85 -22.16
CA LEU A 241 5.96 1.98 -21.09
C LEU A 241 6.13 2.74 -19.76
N GLU A 242 6.60 3.98 -19.82
CA GLU A 242 6.69 4.87 -18.65
C GLU A 242 5.30 5.20 -18.09
N GLU A 243 4.30 5.44 -18.94
CA GLU A 243 2.93 5.69 -18.49
C GLU A 243 2.30 4.44 -17.85
N GLU A 244 2.50 3.26 -18.46
CA GLU A 244 2.07 1.97 -17.89
C GLU A 244 2.73 1.70 -16.54
N ARG A 245 4.05 1.92 -16.44
CA ARG A 245 4.80 1.77 -15.20
C ARG A 245 4.30 2.72 -14.12
N LYS A 246 4.10 4.01 -14.44
CA LYS A 246 3.55 5.00 -13.49
C LYS A 246 2.17 4.59 -12.95
N LYS A 247 1.30 4.05 -13.81
CA LYS A 247 -0.02 3.56 -13.38
C LYS A 247 0.11 2.37 -12.43
N LEU A 248 1.01 1.44 -12.72
CA LEU A 248 1.26 0.26 -11.90
C LEU A 248 1.90 0.63 -10.56
N ASP A 249 2.89 1.51 -10.55
CA ASP A 249 3.54 2.00 -9.33
C ASP A 249 2.55 2.72 -8.41
N ALA A 250 1.61 3.50 -8.97
CA ALA A 250 0.53 4.09 -8.21
C ALA A 250 -0.42 3.04 -7.60
N GLN A 251 -0.72 1.95 -8.32
CA GLN A 251 -1.53 0.85 -7.79
C GLN A 251 -0.81 0.10 -6.66
N ILE A 252 0.48 -0.19 -6.81
CA ILE A 252 1.32 -0.80 -5.78
C ILE A 252 1.30 0.06 -4.51
N TYR A 253 1.39 1.38 -4.68
CA TYR A 253 1.34 2.32 -3.58
C TYR A 253 -0.01 2.27 -2.84
N ASP A 254 -1.12 2.37 -3.56
CA ASP A 254 -2.47 2.30 -2.98
C ASP A 254 -2.70 0.97 -2.23
N ASP A 255 -2.25 -0.15 -2.80
CA ASP A 255 -2.36 -1.47 -2.18
C ASP A 255 -1.47 -1.59 -0.93
N LYS A 256 -0.27 -0.99 -0.92
CA LYS A 256 0.59 -0.93 0.28
C LYS A 256 -0.05 -0.11 1.39
N HIS A 257 -0.70 1.02 1.06
CA HIS A 257 -1.41 1.83 2.05
C HIS A 257 -2.56 1.03 2.67
N ARG A 258 -3.38 0.38 1.83
CA ARG A 258 -4.47 -0.49 2.31
C ARG A 258 -3.95 -1.63 3.19
N LEU A 259 -2.79 -2.20 2.87
CA LEU A 259 -2.17 -3.22 3.69
C LEU A 259 -1.73 -2.66 5.05
N ALA A 260 -1.20 -1.44 5.09
CA ALA A 260 -0.81 -0.77 6.33
C ALA A 260 -2.02 -0.47 7.24
N ASP A 261 -3.16 -0.08 6.64
CA ASP A 261 -4.44 0.08 7.36
C ASP A 261 -4.94 -1.25 7.97
N MET A 262 -4.43 -2.39 7.49
CA MET A 262 -4.78 -3.75 7.91
C MET A 262 -3.72 -4.43 8.80
N GLU A 263 -2.74 -3.69 9.34
CA GLU A 263 -1.62 -4.27 10.09
C GLU A 263 -2.08 -5.09 11.33
N GLU A 264 -3.11 -4.63 12.03
CA GLU A 264 -3.68 -5.35 13.18
C GLU A 264 -4.32 -6.69 12.77
N VAL A 265 -5.04 -6.71 11.64
CA VAL A 265 -5.66 -7.91 11.08
C VAL A 265 -4.58 -8.92 10.67
N LYS A 266 -3.50 -8.43 10.05
CA LYS A 266 -2.34 -9.23 9.64
C LYS A 266 -1.62 -9.86 10.83
N GLU A 267 -1.38 -9.10 11.91
CA GLU A 267 -0.78 -9.65 13.13
C GLU A 267 -1.62 -10.78 13.73
N LEU A 268 -2.94 -10.57 13.83
CA LEU A 268 -3.87 -11.55 14.37
C LEU A 268 -3.92 -12.81 13.49
N ALA A 269 -3.96 -12.66 12.17
CA ALA A 269 -3.93 -13.78 11.23
C ALA A 269 -2.63 -14.62 11.36
N ASN A 270 -1.48 -13.96 11.50
CA ASN A 270 -0.21 -14.65 11.72
C ASN A 270 -0.15 -15.38 13.07
N LYS A 271 -0.64 -14.76 14.14
CA LYS A 271 -0.77 -15.39 15.46
C LYS A 271 -1.68 -16.61 15.41
N ARG A 272 -2.80 -16.55 14.66
CA ARG A 272 -3.70 -17.70 14.44
C ARG A 272 -2.95 -18.89 13.83
N ILE A 273 -2.23 -18.68 12.72
CA ILE A 273 -1.50 -19.73 12.01
C ILE A 273 -0.42 -20.35 12.91
N ALA A 274 0.32 -19.52 13.67
CA ALA A 274 1.33 -20.00 14.60
C ALA A 274 0.72 -20.90 15.68
N LYS A 275 -0.40 -20.48 16.29
CA LYS A 275 -1.09 -21.24 17.33
C LYS A 275 -1.69 -22.55 16.81
N GLU A 276 -2.27 -22.55 15.61
CA GLU A 276 -2.73 -23.78 14.95
C GLU A 276 -1.59 -24.79 14.72
N LYS A 277 -0.39 -24.30 14.39
CA LYS A 277 0.80 -25.13 14.23
C LYS A 277 1.25 -25.71 15.57
N ASP A 278 1.29 -24.90 16.63
CA ASP A 278 1.68 -25.34 17.98
C ASP A 278 0.72 -26.42 18.50
N ILE A 279 -0.60 -26.23 18.30
CA ILE A 279 -1.62 -27.22 18.66
C ILE A 279 -1.36 -28.56 17.96
N LYS A 280 -1.08 -28.55 16.64
CA LYS A 280 -0.77 -29.77 15.89
C LYS A 280 0.46 -30.50 16.43
N VAL A 281 1.49 -29.76 16.87
CA VAL A 281 2.69 -30.35 17.48
C VAL A 281 2.35 -30.97 18.84
N CYS A 282 1.61 -30.27 19.69
CA CYS A 282 1.16 -30.80 20.99
C CYS A 282 0.27 -32.04 20.83
N GLU A 283 -0.65 -32.06 19.87
CA GLU A 283 -1.48 -33.23 19.55
C GLU A 283 -0.64 -34.43 19.11
N ALA A 284 0.40 -34.22 18.30
CA ALA A 284 1.31 -35.28 17.89
C ALA A 284 2.10 -35.84 19.08
N ASN A 285 2.59 -34.98 19.98
CA ASN A 285 3.28 -35.38 21.20
C ASN A 285 2.35 -36.18 22.13
N LYS A 286 1.11 -35.73 22.31
CA LYS A 286 0.09 -36.45 23.09
C LYS A 286 -0.14 -37.87 22.54
N LYS A 287 -0.29 -38.00 21.22
CA LYS A 287 -0.45 -39.32 20.58
C LYS A 287 0.75 -40.23 20.84
N ALA A 288 1.97 -39.70 20.83
CA ALA A 288 3.17 -40.47 21.14
C ALA A 288 3.20 -40.95 22.60
N GLU A 289 2.85 -40.10 23.56
CA GLU A 289 2.78 -40.49 24.98
C GLU A 289 1.67 -41.51 25.27
N ILE A 290 0.49 -41.35 24.64
CA ILE A 290 -0.58 -42.35 24.74
C ILE A 290 -0.13 -43.70 24.18
N ALA A 291 0.61 -43.72 23.06
CA ALA A 291 1.14 -44.96 22.51
C ALA A 291 2.13 -45.64 23.46
N LYS A 292 3.01 -44.88 24.12
CA LYS A 292 3.91 -45.40 25.18
C LYS A 292 3.11 -45.98 26.34
N ARG A 293 2.07 -45.28 26.80
CA ARG A 293 1.19 -45.75 27.87
C ARG A 293 0.53 -47.06 27.50
N ASN A 294 -0.06 -47.15 26.31
CA ASN A 294 -0.75 -48.37 25.84
C ASN A 294 0.21 -49.57 25.79
N ALA A 295 1.45 -49.38 25.34
CA ALA A 295 2.47 -50.43 25.32
C ALA A 295 2.89 -50.92 26.73
N LEU A 296 2.76 -50.09 27.76
CA LEU A 296 2.95 -50.50 29.16
C LEU A 296 1.69 -51.18 29.72
N VAL A 297 0.50 -50.67 29.41
CA VAL A 297 -0.77 -51.27 29.82
C VAL A 297 -0.91 -52.71 29.31
N GLU A 298 -0.50 -52.98 28.07
CA GLU A 298 -0.45 -54.33 27.51
C GLU A 298 0.39 -55.32 28.35
N LYS A 299 1.34 -54.83 29.15
CA LYS A 299 2.23 -55.64 29.99
C LYS A 299 1.74 -55.78 31.44
N LEU A 300 0.65 -55.11 31.84
CA LEU A 300 0.14 -55.12 33.22
C LEU A 300 -0.27 -56.51 33.72
N TYR A 301 -0.71 -57.41 32.85
CA TYR A 301 -1.06 -58.78 33.24
C TYR A 301 0.14 -59.52 33.90
N LYS A 302 1.38 -59.11 33.59
CA LYS A 302 2.59 -59.66 34.21
C LYS A 302 2.70 -59.29 35.70
N ASN A 303 2.24 -58.11 36.11
CA ASN A 303 2.19 -57.71 37.53
C ASN A 303 1.30 -58.67 38.34
N VAL A 304 0.11 -58.98 37.81
CA VAL A 304 -0.87 -59.84 38.48
C VAL A 304 -0.34 -61.27 38.65
N LEU A 305 0.36 -61.77 37.63
CA LEU A 305 0.88 -63.14 37.61
C LEU A 305 2.25 -63.27 38.29
N ALA A 306 2.92 -62.17 38.64
CA ALA A 306 4.29 -62.19 39.17
C ALA A 306 4.40 -62.96 40.50
N SER A 307 3.44 -62.79 41.40
CA SER A 307 3.43 -63.51 42.70
C SER A 307 3.29 -65.02 42.50
N THR A 308 2.35 -65.44 41.65
CA THR A 308 2.15 -66.86 41.29
C THR A 308 3.35 -67.43 40.55
N ALA A 309 3.93 -66.68 39.63
CA ALA A 309 5.13 -67.08 38.89
C ALA A 309 6.33 -67.27 39.83
N THR A 310 6.51 -66.40 40.82
CA THR A 310 7.59 -66.50 41.82
C THR A 310 7.45 -67.78 42.65
N THR A 311 6.24 -68.09 43.12
CA THR A 311 5.96 -69.36 43.83
C THR A 311 6.21 -70.59 42.96
N LEU A 312 5.86 -70.54 41.67
CA LEU A 312 6.12 -71.63 40.73
C LEU A 312 7.62 -71.80 40.44
N ILE A 313 8.38 -70.70 40.32
CA ILE A 313 9.84 -70.72 40.16
C ILE A 313 10.50 -71.45 41.33
N GLU A 314 10.15 -71.09 42.57
CA GLU A 314 10.66 -71.76 43.77
C GLU A 314 10.31 -73.25 43.78
N GLY A 315 9.06 -73.59 43.43
CA GLY A 315 8.61 -74.98 43.32
C GLY A 315 9.35 -75.78 42.25
N PHE A 316 9.63 -75.18 41.10
CA PHE A 316 10.42 -75.79 40.04
C PHE A 316 11.89 -75.94 40.42
N GLU A 317 12.45 -75.00 41.17
CA GLU A 317 13.83 -75.08 41.67
C GLU A 317 14.01 -76.23 42.66
N ILE A 318 13.08 -76.39 43.60
CA ILE A 318 13.07 -77.54 44.53
C ILE A 318 12.95 -78.86 43.75
N LYS A 319 12.02 -78.95 42.80
CA LYS A 319 11.81 -80.15 41.98
C LYS A 319 13.02 -80.47 41.10
N SER A 320 13.64 -79.46 40.50
CA SER A 320 14.83 -79.61 39.67
C SER A 320 16.01 -80.12 40.50
N LYS A 321 16.23 -79.53 41.68
CA LYS A 321 17.29 -79.97 42.61
C LYS A 321 17.06 -81.41 43.08
N GLN A 322 15.85 -81.76 43.49
CA GLN A 322 15.51 -83.13 43.89
C GLN A 322 15.72 -84.15 42.76
N ALA A 323 15.37 -83.79 41.51
CA ALA A 323 15.61 -84.64 40.35
C ALA A 323 17.11 -84.82 40.08
N LEU A 324 17.90 -83.75 40.21
CA LEU A 324 19.34 -83.77 40.02
C LEU A 324 20.07 -84.59 41.10
N ASP A 325 19.71 -84.41 42.37
CA ASP A 325 20.28 -85.18 43.50
C ASP A 325 20.03 -86.67 43.31
N ARG A 326 18.78 -87.05 42.98
CA ARG A 326 18.41 -88.44 42.67
C ARG A 326 19.14 -89.00 41.46
N TYR A 327 19.36 -88.19 40.42
CA TYR A 327 20.13 -88.58 39.25
C TYR A 327 21.60 -88.85 39.63
N ASN A 328 22.20 -87.96 40.43
CA ASN A 328 23.58 -88.13 40.91
C ASN A 328 23.72 -89.39 41.78
N ASP A 329 22.77 -89.64 42.69
CA ASP A 329 22.74 -90.86 43.51
C ASP A 329 22.68 -92.12 42.65
N LYS A 330 21.86 -92.11 41.60
CA LYS A 330 21.79 -93.22 40.63
C LYS A 330 23.11 -93.42 39.89
N GLN A 331 23.74 -92.35 39.39
CA GLN A 331 25.03 -92.45 38.70
C GLN A 331 26.11 -93.01 39.64
N ASN A 332 26.15 -92.55 40.88
CA ASN A 332 27.07 -93.07 41.90
C ASN A 332 26.82 -94.56 42.17
N ALA A 333 25.56 -94.99 42.29
CA ALA A 333 25.20 -96.39 42.46
C ALA A 333 25.61 -97.25 41.25
N ILE A 334 25.39 -96.76 40.01
CA ILE A 334 25.82 -97.45 38.77
C ILE A 334 27.35 -97.61 38.73
N VAL A 335 28.09 -96.54 39.05
CA VAL A 335 29.56 -96.58 39.08
C VAL A 335 30.03 -97.58 40.15
N ASN A 336 29.41 -97.57 41.34
CA ASN A 336 29.76 -98.50 42.41
C ASN A 336 29.42 -99.95 42.04
N ALA A 337 28.24 -100.21 41.48
CA ALA A 337 27.84 -101.55 41.02
C ALA A 337 28.81 -102.08 39.95
N LYS A 338 29.14 -101.29 38.92
CA LYS A 338 30.14 -101.68 37.90
C LYS A 338 31.50 -101.97 38.52
N ARG A 339 31.90 -101.17 39.52
CA ARG A 339 33.15 -101.36 40.25
C ARG A 339 33.15 -102.68 41.01
N LEU A 340 32.09 -102.98 41.77
CA LEU A 340 31.94 -104.22 42.53
C LEU A 340 31.86 -105.44 41.61
N GLU A 341 31.07 -105.36 40.53
CA GLU A 341 30.88 -106.45 39.56
C GLU A 341 32.18 -106.83 38.85
N LYS A 342 32.98 -105.85 38.44
CA LYS A 342 34.32 -106.09 37.89
C LYS A 342 35.25 -106.74 38.91
N GLY A 343 35.20 -106.27 40.16
CA GLY A 343 36.11 -106.73 41.21
C GLY A 343 35.85 -108.17 41.63
N ILE A 344 34.57 -108.55 41.74
CA ILE A 344 34.12 -109.93 42.03
C ILE A 344 34.55 -110.87 40.90
N LYS A 345 34.32 -110.48 39.63
CA LYS A 345 34.67 -111.29 38.46
C LYS A 345 36.18 -111.55 38.34
N GLU A 346 36.99 -110.54 38.60
CA GLU A 346 38.46 -110.62 38.50
C GLU A 346 39.13 -111.14 39.79
N ARG A 347 38.35 -111.37 40.87
CA ARG A 347 38.82 -111.68 42.24
C ARG A 347 39.90 -110.72 42.75
N ARG A 348 39.85 -109.46 42.30
CA ARG A 348 40.77 -108.38 42.65
C ARG A 348 40.00 -107.08 42.81
N CYS A 349 40.41 -106.24 43.75
CA CYS A 349 39.77 -104.95 43.96
C CYS A 349 39.97 -104.03 42.74
N SER A 350 38.88 -103.55 42.16
CA SER A 350 38.87 -102.69 40.96
C SER A 350 39.48 -101.30 41.15
N CYS A 351 39.73 -100.87 42.40
CA CYS A 351 40.39 -99.60 42.72
C CYS A 351 41.89 -99.73 42.98
N CYS A 352 42.34 -100.76 43.70
CA CYS A 352 43.73 -100.89 44.16
C CYS A 352 44.44 -102.19 43.73
N GLY A 353 43.75 -103.09 43.02
CA GLY A 353 44.34 -104.29 42.42
C GLY A 353 44.63 -105.46 43.38
N THR A 354 44.37 -105.29 44.69
CA THR A 354 44.58 -106.31 45.73
C THR A 354 43.68 -107.52 45.52
N VAL A 355 44.23 -108.73 45.69
CA VAL A 355 43.46 -109.99 45.59
C VAL A 355 42.41 -110.04 46.70
N LEU A 356 41.14 -110.27 46.33
CA LEU A 356 40.03 -110.27 47.27
C LEU A 356 40.07 -111.54 48.13
N ASN A 357 39.86 -111.38 49.44
CA ASN A 357 39.79 -112.49 50.38
C ASN A 357 38.54 -113.36 50.07
N PRO A 358 38.69 -114.67 49.82
CA PRO A 358 37.57 -115.55 49.49
C PRO A 358 36.43 -115.53 50.49
N ASP A 359 36.73 -115.38 51.79
CA ASP A 359 35.72 -115.39 52.85
C ASP A 359 34.82 -114.15 52.83
N LYS A 360 35.24 -113.07 52.15
CA LYS A 360 34.50 -111.81 52.00
C LYS A 360 33.76 -111.67 50.67
N LEU A 361 33.91 -112.63 49.75
CA LEU A 361 33.16 -112.64 48.48
C LEU A 361 31.63 -112.57 48.68
N PRO A 362 31.01 -113.32 49.63
CA PRO A 362 29.56 -113.26 49.83
C PRO A 362 29.07 -111.88 50.28
N GLU A 363 29.88 -111.15 51.05
CA GLU A 363 29.54 -109.81 51.52
C GLU A 363 29.58 -108.79 50.37
N LEU A 364 30.60 -108.88 49.49
CA LEU A 364 30.70 -108.04 48.29
C LEU A 364 29.61 -108.36 47.26
N GLU A 365 29.21 -109.62 47.13
CA GLU A 365 28.07 -110.02 46.29
C GLU A 365 26.76 -109.45 46.85
N ARG A 366 26.58 -109.40 48.19
CA ARG A 366 25.44 -108.73 48.81
C ARG A 366 25.46 -107.22 48.58
N GLU A 367 26.60 -106.56 48.72
CA GLU A 367 26.74 -105.12 48.41
C GLU A 367 26.46 -104.81 46.93
N LEU A 368 26.87 -105.70 46.01
CA LEU A 368 26.55 -105.57 44.59
C LEU A 368 25.03 -105.69 44.36
N GLU A 369 24.37 -106.63 45.03
CA GLU A 369 22.93 -106.81 44.92
C GLU A 369 22.16 -105.63 45.54
N GLU A 370 22.61 -105.13 46.70
CA GLU A 370 22.09 -103.90 47.31
C GLU A 370 22.24 -102.69 46.37
N ALA A 371 23.40 -102.55 45.70
CA ALA A 371 23.62 -101.50 44.71
C ALA A 371 22.72 -101.69 43.47
N LYS A 372 22.48 -102.92 43.02
CA LYS A 372 21.54 -103.23 41.91
C LYS A 372 20.10 -102.91 42.28
N ILE A 373 19.66 -103.26 43.48
CA ILE A 373 18.33 -102.91 44.02
C ILE A 373 18.19 -101.39 44.11
N GLN A 374 19.22 -100.67 44.58
CA GLN A 374 19.21 -99.21 44.64
C GLN A 374 19.10 -98.59 43.24
N ILE A 375 19.80 -99.13 42.24
CA ILE A 375 19.66 -98.70 40.84
C ILE A 375 18.23 -98.96 40.34
N GLU A 376 17.66 -100.12 40.66
CA GLU A 376 16.30 -100.51 40.24
C GLU A 376 15.21 -99.61 40.85
N GLN A 377 15.34 -99.29 42.14
CA GLN A 377 14.49 -98.32 42.84
C GLN A 377 14.62 -96.90 42.25
N LEU A 378 15.80 -96.53 41.76
CA LEU A 378 16.07 -95.24 41.13
C LEU A 378 15.77 -95.23 39.61
N THR A 379 15.38 -96.36 39.00
CA THR A 379 15.14 -96.42 37.54
C THR A 379 13.89 -95.69 37.07
N GLN A 380 12.90 -95.48 37.93
CA GLN A 380 11.69 -94.71 37.58
C GLN A 380 11.91 -93.19 37.53
N ILE A 381 13.13 -92.71 37.80
CA ILE A 381 13.45 -91.29 37.83
C ILE A 381 14.07 -90.90 36.48
N PRO A 382 13.40 -90.06 35.67
CA PRO A 382 13.94 -89.57 34.40
C PRO A 382 15.26 -88.81 34.61
N GLU A 383 16.08 -88.70 33.55
CA GLU A 383 17.22 -87.79 33.49
C GLU A 383 16.79 -86.35 33.90
N PRO A 384 17.72 -85.50 34.41
CA PRO A 384 17.41 -84.14 34.85
C PRO A 384 16.46 -83.44 33.86
N ASN A 385 15.26 -83.14 34.34
CA ASN A 385 14.16 -82.71 33.48
C ASN A 385 14.35 -81.24 33.09
N LEU A 386 15.00 -81.02 31.94
CA LEU A 386 15.20 -79.72 31.28
C LEU A 386 13.90 -78.89 31.17
N SER A 387 12.72 -79.52 31.24
CA SER A 387 11.42 -78.84 31.23
C SER A 387 11.21 -77.91 32.43
N PHE A 388 11.71 -78.28 33.62
CA PHE A 388 11.57 -77.42 34.81
C PHE A 388 12.46 -76.18 34.72
N GLU A 389 13.68 -76.35 34.22
CA GLU A 389 14.65 -75.27 34.04
C GLU A 389 14.20 -74.30 32.93
N ASN A 390 13.67 -74.82 31.82
CA ASN A 390 13.07 -74.01 30.76
C ASN A 390 11.84 -73.24 31.27
N SER A 391 10.95 -73.92 32.01
CA SER A 391 9.74 -73.30 32.59
C SER A 391 10.10 -72.21 33.60
N LYS A 392 11.10 -72.46 34.46
CA LYS A 392 11.69 -71.46 35.37
C LYS A 392 12.22 -70.25 34.60
N THR A 393 13.05 -70.46 33.58
CA THR A 393 13.65 -69.38 32.77
C THR A 393 12.59 -68.50 32.10
N VAL A 394 11.50 -69.09 31.60
CA VAL A 394 10.38 -68.35 30.98
C VAL A 394 9.68 -67.48 32.03
N LEU A 395 9.41 -68.03 33.21
CA LEU A 395 8.78 -67.29 34.32
C LEU A 395 9.69 -66.19 34.87
N GLU A 396 11.00 -66.43 35.00
CA GLU A 396 11.98 -65.43 35.45
C GLU A 396 12.05 -64.25 34.47
N LYS A 397 12.08 -64.51 33.16
CA LYS A 397 12.00 -63.46 32.14
C LYS A 397 10.69 -62.69 32.20
N MET A 398 9.59 -63.33 32.55
CA MET A 398 8.30 -62.66 32.71
C MET A 398 8.29 -61.74 33.94
N VAL A 399 8.78 -62.23 35.09
CA VAL A 399 8.89 -61.46 36.35
C VAL A 399 9.88 -60.30 36.22
N GLY A 400 11.00 -60.48 35.50
CA GLY A 400 11.96 -59.40 35.24
C GLY A 400 11.43 -58.30 34.31
N ASN A 401 10.30 -58.52 33.63
CA ASN A 401 9.66 -57.57 32.70
C ASN A 401 8.34 -57.01 33.25
N VAL A 402 8.21 -56.96 34.57
CA VAL A 402 7.05 -56.42 35.26
C VAL A 402 7.04 -54.89 35.16
N VAL A 403 5.85 -54.30 34.98
CA VAL A 403 5.70 -52.86 34.75
C VAL A 403 5.77 -52.11 36.07
N SER A 404 6.67 -51.13 36.18
CA SER A 404 6.72 -50.21 37.31
C SER A 404 5.55 -49.23 37.29
N SER A 405 4.89 -49.03 38.44
CA SER A 405 3.87 -47.99 38.61
C SER A 405 4.44 -46.58 38.45
N GLU A 406 5.74 -46.39 38.70
CA GLU A 406 6.42 -45.11 38.49
C GLU A 406 6.51 -44.72 37.01
N ASP A 407 6.60 -45.68 36.09
CA ASP A 407 6.70 -45.38 34.66
C ASP A 407 5.35 -44.99 34.07
N LEU A 408 4.27 -45.65 34.52
CA LEU A 408 2.90 -45.26 34.15
C LEU A 408 2.55 -43.87 34.69
N THR A 409 2.85 -43.60 35.97
CA THR A 409 2.58 -42.28 36.58
C THR A 409 3.39 -41.16 35.92
N LYS A 410 4.65 -41.41 35.51
CA LYS A 410 5.43 -40.43 34.73
C LYS A 410 4.76 -40.10 33.40
N ILE A 411 4.32 -41.12 32.64
CA ILE A 411 3.65 -40.90 31.34
C ILE A 411 2.31 -40.18 31.53
N ASP A 412 1.50 -40.56 32.52
CA ASP A 412 0.23 -39.88 32.78
C ASP A 412 0.45 -38.42 33.21
N ASN A 413 1.50 -38.12 33.97
CA ASN A 413 1.88 -36.74 34.29
C ASN A 413 2.29 -35.93 33.04
N GLU A 414 3.03 -36.53 32.10
CA GLU A 414 3.36 -35.87 30.83
C GLU A 414 2.12 -35.65 29.95
N ILE A 415 1.21 -36.63 29.87
CA ILE A 415 -0.07 -36.46 29.17
C ILE A 415 -0.88 -35.31 29.79
N ASN A 416 -0.98 -35.24 31.12
CA ASN A 416 -1.70 -34.16 31.82
C ASN A 416 -1.08 -32.78 31.57
N LYS A 417 0.25 -32.68 31.49
CA LYS A 417 0.94 -31.43 31.11
C LYS A 417 0.58 -31.01 29.69
N ILE A 418 0.64 -31.94 28.74
CA ILE A 418 0.28 -31.67 27.34
C ILE A 418 -1.19 -31.27 27.23
N ASP A 419 -2.09 -31.88 28.01
CA ASP A 419 -3.51 -31.52 28.05
C ASP A 419 -3.75 -30.11 28.59
N TYR A 420 -3.02 -29.70 29.62
CA TYR A 420 -3.04 -28.32 30.10
C TYR A 420 -2.54 -27.33 29.03
N GLU A 421 -1.47 -27.66 28.33
CA GLU A 421 -0.95 -26.83 27.24
C GLU A 421 -1.92 -26.72 26.06
N LEU A 422 -2.56 -27.82 25.66
CA LEU A 422 -3.59 -27.83 24.61
C LEU A 422 -4.80 -26.98 25.00
N ALA A 423 -5.27 -27.05 26.26
CA ALA A 423 -6.36 -26.21 26.74
C ALA A 423 -5.99 -24.72 26.72
N ARG A 424 -4.77 -24.38 27.14
CA ARG A 424 -4.27 -22.99 27.09
C ARG A 424 -4.19 -22.48 25.65
N LEU A 425 -3.55 -23.24 24.75
CA LEU A 425 -3.42 -22.87 23.34
C LEU A 425 -4.78 -22.77 22.64
N GLY A 426 -5.73 -23.64 22.98
CA GLY A 426 -7.10 -23.61 22.47
C GLY A 426 -7.85 -22.34 22.87
N SER A 427 -7.78 -21.94 24.15
CA SER A 427 -8.40 -20.69 24.63
C SER A 427 -7.77 -19.44 24.00
N GLU A 428 -6.45 -19.44 23.83
CA GLU A 428 -5.75 -18.36 23.11
C GLU A 428 -6.19 -18.27 21.64
N LEU A 429 -6.35 -19.41 20.96
CA LEU A 429 -6.83 -19.47 19.57
C LEU A 429 -8.26 -18.95 19.44
N GLU A 430 -9.16 -19.32 20.36
CA GLU A 430 -10.56 -18.88 20.37
C GLU A 430 -10.69 -17.35 20.55
N ASN A 431 -9.87 -16.76 21.42
CA ASN A 431 -9.79 -15.30 21.58
C ASN A 431 -9.27 -14.60 20.31
N ILE A 432 -8.32 -15.20 19.59
CA ILE A 432 -7.85 -14.65 18.32
C ILE A 432 -8.94 -14.77 17.24
N GLN A 433 -9.67 -15.89 17.21
CA GLN A 433 -10.74 -16.12 16.23
C GLN A 433 -11.92 -15.17 16.43
N SER A 434 -12.33 -14.89 17.67
CA SER A 434 -13.42 -13.94 17.95
C SER A 434 -13.07 -12.50 17.54
N ARG A 435 -11.79 -12.10 17.69
CA ARG A 435 -11.31 -10.79 17.20
C ARG A 435 -11.25 -10.69 15.68
N LEU A 436 -11.15 -11.81 14.98
CA LEU A 436 -11.15 -11.89 13.52
C LEU A 436 -12.57 -12.11 12.96
N GLU A 437 -13.59 -12.19 13.81
CA GLU A 437 -14.96 -12.45 13.39
C GLU A 437 -15.53 -11.27 12.59
N GLY A 438 -16.02 -11.53 11.38
CA GLY A 438 -16.51 -10.49 10.46
C GLY A 438 -15.44 -9.75 9.65
N VAL A 439 -14.16 -10.14 9.78
CA VAL A 439 -13.03 -9.56 9.03
C VAL A 439 -12.43 -10.61 8.09
N ASP A 440 -12.12 -10.26 6.83
CA ASP A 440 -11.46 -11.18 5.90
C ASP A 440 -9.97 -11.33 6.26
N ALA A 441 -9.66 -12.33 7.09
CA ALA A 441 -8.29 -12.63 7.53
C ALA A 441 -7.34 -13.06 6.38
N GLU A 442 -7.86 -13.39 5.19
CA GLU A 442 -7.04 -13.76 4.03
C GLU A 442 -6.75 -12.56 3.10
N GLU A 443 -7.51 -11.47 3.25
CA GLU A 443 -7.35 -10.25 2.45
C GLU A 443 -5.94 -9.65 2.53
N PRO A 444 -5.32 -9.47 3.72
CA PRO A 444 -3.94 -8.93 3.80
C PRO A 444 -2.94 -9.79 3.03
N ARG A 445 -3.09 -11.12 3.06
CA ARG A 445 -2.19 -12.04 2.38
C ARG A 445 -2.40 -12.02 0.86
N ARG A 446 -3.65 -11.91 0.39
CA ARG A 446 -3.96 -11.73 -1.03
C ARG A 446 -3.38 -10.43 -1.55
N LEU A 447 -3.50 -9.36 -0.77
CA LEU A 447 -2.95 -8.05 -1.10
C LEU A 447 -1.42 -8.09 -1.16
N GLU A 448 -0.75 -8.74 -0.22
CA GLU A 448 0.71 -8.97 -0.28
C GLU A 448 1.14 -9.74 -1.54
N MET A 449 0.40 -10.79 -1.92
CA MET A 449 0.69 -11.56 -3.13
C MET A 449 0.51 -10.71 -4.39
N LYS A 450 -0.53 -9.87 -4.42
CA LYS A 450 -0.80 -8.93 -5.50
C LYS A 450 0.32 -7.88 -5.61
N ILE A 451 0.68 -7.22 -4.51
CA ILE A 451 1.77 -6.24 -4.44
C ILE A 451 3.07 -6.85 -4.99
N ARG A 452 3.44 -8.06 -4.57
CA ARG A 452 4.65 -8.74 -5.08
C ARG A 452 4.57 -9.05 -6.57
N ALA A 453 3.40 -9.41 -7.08
CA ALA A 453 3.20 -9.66 -8.50
C ALA A 453 3.35 -8.37 -9.32
N ASP A 454 2.75 -7.29 -8.84
CA ASP A 454 2.78 -5.97 -9.47
C ASP A 454 4.20 -5.36 -9.40
N GLU A 455 4.93 -5.49 -8.28
CA GLU A 455 6.33 -5.08 -8.17
C GLU A 455 7.23 -5.80 -9.17
N LYS A 456 6.99 -7.11 -9.39
CA LYS A 456 7.71 -7.88 -10.39
C LYS A 456 7.41 -7.40 -11.81
N GLU A 457 6.16 -7.05 -12.09
CA GLU A 457 5.77 -6.51 -13.40
C GLU A 457 6.34 -5.10 -13.62
N SER A 458 6.37 -4.25 -12.59
CA SER A 458 7.02 -2.93 -12.64
C SER A 458 8.52 -3.06 -12.97
N GLY A 459 9.23 -3.97 -12.31
CA GLY A 459 10.63 -4.28 -12.64
C GLY A 459 10.81 -4.83 -14.07
N ARG A 460 9.83 -5.59 -14.59
CA ARG A 460 9.85 -6.04 -15.99
C ARG A 460 9.68 -4.89 -16.97
N LEU A 461 8.79 -3.94 -16.67
CA LEU A 461 8.60 -2.73 -17.48
C LEU A 461 9.85 -1.87 -17.48
N GLU A 462 10.50 -1.70 -16.33
CA GLU A 462 11.79 -1.00 -16.20
C GLU A 462 12.86 -1.63 -17.10
N GLY A 463 13.02 -2.96 -17.07
CA GLY A 463 13.97 -3.65 -17.96
C GLY A 463 13.68 -3.44 -19.45
N LYS A 464 12.39 -3.40 -19.86
CA LYS A 464 12.02 -3.06 -21.24
C LYS A 464 12.34 -1.61 -21.60
N ILE A 465 12.13 -0.68 -20.66
CA ILE A 465 12.46 0.74 -20.85
C ILE A 465 13.98 0.88 -21.08
N GLU A 466 14.80 0.23 -20.26
CA GLU A 466 16.27 0.20 -20.42
C GLU A 466 16.69 -0.38 -21.78
N GLU A 467 16.08 -1.48 -22.22
CA GLU A 467 16.33 -2.08 -23.53
C GLU A 467 16.01 -1.09 -24.67
N LYS A 468 14.89 -0.37 -24.57
CA LYS A 468 14.50 0.65 -25.55
C LYS A 468 15.44 1.85 -25.52
N PHE A 469 15.89 2.29 -24.35
CA PHE A 469 16.90 3.34 -24.23
C PHE A 469 18.22 2.94 -24.88
N LYS A 470 18.65 1.68 -24.71
CA LYS A 470 19.84 1.18 -25.39
C LYS A 470 19.67 1.22 -26.92
N LYS A 471 18.55 0.74 -27.44
CA LYS A 471 18.24 0.84 -28.88
C LYS A 471 18.21 2.29 -29.37
N LYS A 472 17.68 3.22 -28.55
CA LYS A 472 17.68 4.65 -28.86
C LYS A 472 19.09 5.20 -29.00
N LEU A 473 20.01 4.81 -28.11
CA LEU A 473 21.42 5.22 -28.19
C LEU A 473 22.09 4.72 -29.47
N GLU A 474 21.88 3.45 -29.83
CA GLU A 474 22.38 2.87 -31.09
C GLU A 474 21.89 3.65 -32.32
N LEU A 475 20.58 3.96 -32.37
CA LEU A 475 20.00 4.77 -33.46
C LEU A 475 20.52 6.22 -33.50
N LEU A 476 20.85 6.80 -32.34
CA LEU A 476 21.45 8.13 -32.28
C LEU A 476 22.90 8.12 -32.80
N GLU A 477 23.63 7.04 -32.59
CA GLU A 477 24.96 6.83 -33.18
C GLU A 477 24.87 6.72 -34.71
N ASP A 478 23.93 5.90 -35.22
CA ASP A 478 23.65 5.78 -36.66
C ASP A 478 23.29 7.14 -37.29
N LYS A 479 22.44 7.92 -36.59
CA LYS A 479 22.06 9.28 -37.01
C LYS A 479 23.26 10.23 -37.07
N SER A 480 24.17 10.14 -36.10
CA SER A 480 25.41 10.94 -36.08
C SER A 480 26.35 10.59 -37.23
N GLU A 481 26.49 9.30 -37.56
CA GLU A 481 27.27 8.87 -38.73
C GLU A 481 26.66 9.34 -40.04
N LEU A 482 25.34 9.27 -40.15
CA LEU A 482 24.57 9.78 -41.28
C LEU A 482 24.79 11.28 -41.48
N ASP A 483 24.66 12.07 -40.41
CA ASP A 483 24.87 13.51 -40.48
C ASP A 483 26.29 13.84 -40.98
N ARG A 484 27.32 13.10 -40.52
CA ARG A 484 28.71 13.26 -41.03
C ARG A 484 28.85 12.94 -42.52
N LYS A 485 28.15 11.91 -43.01
CA LYS A 485 28.15 11.58 -44.46
C LYS A 485 27.46 12.68 -45.26
N ILE A 486 26.32 13.17 -44.79
CA ILE A 486 25.58 14.26 -45.43
C ILE A 486 26.42 15.55 -45.46
N ASP A 487 27.16 15.82 -44.40
CA ASP A 487 28.05 16.98 -44.28
C ASP A 487 29.20 17.00 -45.29
N SER A 488 29.65 15.81 -45.72
CA SER A 488 30.73 15.69 -46.71
C SER A 488 30.29 16.06 -48.13
N ILE A 489 28.98 16.22 -48.36
CA ILE A 489 28.42 16.57 -49.68
C ILE A 489 28.64 18.07 -49.95
N PRO A 490 29.32 18.46 -51.04
CA PRO A 490 29.63 19.86 -51.35
C PRO A 490 28.42 20.59 -51.97
N GLN A 491 27.32 20.72 -51.21
CA GLN A 491 26.08 21.38 -51.64
C GLN A 491 25.67 22.48 -50.65
N ASP A 492 25.69 23.74 -51.09
CA ASP A 492 25.45 24.93 -50.25
C ASP A 492 24.05 24.94 -49.60
N GLN A 493 23.04 24.40 -50.30
CA GLN A 493 21.67 24.30 -49.78
C GLN A 493 21.56 23.30 -48.62
N LEU A 494 22.28 22.16 -48.69
CA LEU A 494 22.33 21.18 -47.58
C LEU A 494 23.04 21.78 -46.36
N LYS A 495 24.13 22.52 -46.59
CA LYS A 495 24.85 23.22 -45.52
C LYS A 495 23.96 24.24 -44.78
N LYS A 496 23.20 25.05 -45.51
CA LYS A 496 22.25 26.02 -44.93
C LYS A 496 21.15 25.34 -44.11
N LEU A 497 20.62 24.21 -44.58
CA LEU A 497 19.62 23.43 -43.83
C LEU A 497 20.22 22.84 -42.55
N LYS A 498 21.45 22.34 -42.60
CA LYS A 498 22.17 21.86 -41.41
C LYS A 498 22.32 22.98 -40.39
N GLU A 499 22.78 24.16 -40.79
CA GLU A 499 22.92 25.31 -39.90
C GLU A 499 21.59 25.64 -39.19
N ARG A 500 20.46 25.57 -39.91
CA ARG A 500 19.12 25.73 -39.31
C ARG A 500 18.76 24.62 -38.33
N ILE A 501 19.05 23.36 -38.65
CA ILE A 501 18.79 22.21 -37.77
C ILE A 501 19.63 22.35 -36.49
N THR A 502 20.93 22.58 -36.61
CA THR A 502 21.85 22.75 -35.47
C THR A 502 21.46 23.97 -34.62
N PHE A 503 21.10 25.09 -35.24
CA PHE A 503 20.63 26.27 -34.51
C PHE A 503 19.34 25.97 -33.73
N THR A 504 18.38 25.27 -34.33
CA THR A 504 17.13 24.87 -33.67
C THR A 504 17.41 23.92 -32.51
N GLU A 505 18.30 22.94 -32.69
CA GLU A 505 18.71 22.00 -31.64
C GLU A 505 19.40 22.73 -30.46
N ASN A 506 20.27 23.68 -30.74
CA ASN A 506 20.93 24.48 -29.71
C ASN A 506 19.91 25.27 -28.89
N ILE A 507 18.91 25.89 -29.53
CA ILE A 507 17.83 26.57 -28.82
C ILE A 507 17.03 25.56 -28.00
N ARG A 508 16.69 24.38 -28.55
CA ARG A 508 15.97 23.33 -27.82
C ARG A 508 16.71 22.93 -26.54
N ASN A 509 18.03 22.75 -26.63
CA ASN A 509 18.87 22.39 -25.48
C ASN A 509 18.96 23.51 -24.44
N VAL A 510 18.98 24.77 -24.87
CA VAL A 510 18.87 25.92 -23.95
C VAL A 510 17.55 25.87 -23.20
N PHE A 511 16.42 25.59 -23.87
CA PHE A 511 15.12 25.45 -23.20
C PHE A 511 15.07 24.24 -22.26
N GLU A 512 15.70 23.11 -22.62
CA GLU A 512 15.80 21.94 -21.74
C GLU A 512 16.52 22.28 -20.43
N GLN A 513 17.69 22.95 -20.53
CA GLN A 513 18.43 23.39 -19.35
C GLN A 513 17.67 24.46 -18.56
N ALA A 514 16.96 25.35 -19.26
CA ALA A 514 16.15 26.38 -18.64
C ALA A 514 14.99 25.79 -17.83
N ILE A 515 14.38 24.67 -18.23
CA ILE A 515 13.30 24.02 -17.46
C ILE A 515 13.78 23.65 -16.06
N SER A 516 14.92 22.95 -15.95
CA SER A 516 15.45 22.51 -14.66
C SER A 516 15.87 23.69 -13.80
N LYS A 517 16.54 24.68 -14.39
CA LYS A 517 16.96 25.89 -13.68
C LYS A 517 15.76 26.72 -13.21
N PHE A 518 14.77 26.93 -14.07
CA PHE A 518 13.56 27.68 -13.75
C PHE A 518 12.75 27.01 -12.65
N ARG A 519 12.64 25.67 -12.66
CA ARG A 519 12.00 24.92 -11.56
C ARG A 519 12.67 25.20 -10.21
N GLU A 520 14.00 25.18 -10.17
CA GLU A 520 14.73 25.43 -8.93
C GLU A 520 14.58 26.88 -8.46
N GLU A 521 14.72 27.85 -9.37
CA GLU A 521 14.48 29.26 -9.07
C GLU A 521 13.07 29.53 -8.56
N GLN A 522 12.04 28.89 -9.15
CA GLN A 522 10.66 29.02 -8.69
C GLN A 522 10.45 28.37 -7.31
N LYS A 523 11.08 27.22 -7.02
CA LYS A 523 11.03 26.63 -5.67
C LYS A 523 11.63 27.56 -4.64
N GLU A 524 12.81 28.13 -4.90
CA GLU A 524 13.46 29.08 -4.00
C GLU A 524 12.59 30.32 -3.76
N GLN A 525 11.97 30.85 -4.82
CA GLN A 525 11.09 32.01 -4.73
C GLN A 525 9.82 31.71 -3.92
N VAL A 526 9.20 30.54 -4.15
CA VAL A 526 8.02 30.08 -3.40
C VAL A 526 8.38 29.83 -1.93
N GLU A 527 9.54 29.20 -1.65
CA GLU A 527 10.02 28.96 -0.29
C GLU A 527 10.22 30.26 0.48
N ALA A 528 10.91 31.25 -0.12
CA ALA A 528 11.16 32.54 0.47
C ALA A 528 9.85 33.29 0.74
N THR A 529 8.96 33.34 -0.26
CA THR A 529 7.67 34.04 -0.14
C THR A 529 6.77 33.36 0.90
N ALA A 530 6.69 32.03 0.90
CA ALA A 530 5.89 31.28 1.87
C ALA A 530 6.43 31.47 3.30
N THR A 531 7.75 31.54 3.45
CA THR A 531 8.40 31.84 4.73
C THR A 531 8.01 33.21 5.27
N GLU A 532 8.01 34.24 4.41
CA GLU A 532 7.57 35.59 4.79
C GLU A 532 6.10 35.62 5.21
N ILE A 533 5.22 34.98 4.43
CA ILE A 533 3.79 34.91 4.73
C ILE A 533 3.57 34.18 6.05
N PHE A 534 4.22 33.03 6.24
CA PHE A 534 4.09 32.24 7.45
C PHE A 534 4.55 33.00 8.70
N LYS A 535 5.58 33.85 8.59
CA LYS A 535 6.01 34.76 9.68
C LYS A 535 4.93 35.77 10.07
N GLU A 536 4.16 36.28 9.11
CA GLU A 536 3.02 37.18 9.41
C GLU A 536 1.86 36.41 10.07
N LEU A 537 1.55 35.21 9.57
CA LEU A 537 0.42 34.40 10.01
C LEU A 537 0.64 33.74 11.38
N ARG A 538 1.85 33.28 11.68
CA ARG A 538 2.16 32.50 12.89
C ARG A 538 2.32 33.38 14.12
N SER A 539 1.75 32.95 15.25
CA SER A 539 1.85 33.67 16.52
C SER A 539 3.17 33.49 17.29
N LYS A 540 3.83 32.33 17.17
CA LYS A 540 5.08 31.98 17.87
C LYS A 540 6.33 32.48 17.15
N GLN A 541 7.33 32.95 17.89
CA GLN A 541 8.57 33.54 17.35
C GLN A 541 9.72 32.54 17.12
N GLU A 542 9.61 31.30 17.59
CA GLU A 542 10.62 30.25 17.39
C GLU A 542 10.48 29.61 16.00
N PHE A 543 10.87 30.37 14.97
CA PHE A 543 10.81 29.97 13.56
C PHE A 543 11.93 30.62 12.77
N ASP A 544 12.61 29.85 11.92
CA ASP A 544 13.58 30.39 10.98
C ASP A 544 12.98 30.53 9.57
N ARG A 545 12.68 29.38 8.94
CA ARG A 545 12.19 29.30 7.55
C ARG A 545 11.31 28.09 7.28
N LEU A 546 10.50 28.16 6.22
CA LEU A 546 9.91 26.98 5.61
C LEU A 546 10.94 26.39 4.65
N LYS A 547 10.94 25.06 4.50
CA LYS A 547 11.79 24.36 3.55
C LYS A 547 10.91 23.55 2.59
N ILE A 548 11.05 23.79 1.30
CA ILE A 548 10.29 23.13 0.26
C ILE A 548 10.97 21.83 -0.18
N ASN A 549 10.19 20.79 -0.46
CA ASN A 549 10.66 19.55 -1.08
C ASN A 549 10.40 19.52 -2.60
N ASP A 550 10.75 18.42 -3.27
CA ASP A 550 10.54 18.25 -4.72
C ASP A 550 9.07 18.12 -5.13
N GLN A 551 8.19 17.87 -4.17
CA GLN A 551 6.74 17.82 -4.31
C GLN A 551 6.07 19.17 -3.99
N TYR A 552 6.83 20.23 -3.68
CA TYR A 552 6.35 21.52 -3.19
C TYR A 552 5.72 21.51 -1.78
N GLY A 553 5.86 20.41 -1.04
CA GLY A 553 5.50 20.32 0.37
C GLY A 553 6.44 21.14 1.24
N LEU A 554 5.89 21.89 2.22
CA LEU A 554 6.64 22.80 3.08
C LEU A 554 6.84 22.24 4.49
N SER A 555 8.11 22.14 4.88
CA SER A 555 8.51 21.77 6.23
C SER A 555 8.88 22.98 7.08
N ILE A 556 8.49 22.98 8.36
CA ILE A 556 8.85 24.06 9.30
C ILE A 556 10.26 23.78 9.84
N VAL A 557 11.19 24.72 9.65
CA VAL A 557 12.54 24.71 10.23
C VAL A 557 12.59 25.70 11.39
N THR A 558 13.01 25.22 12.56
CA THR A 558 13.17 26.06 13.76
C THR A 558 14.50 26.82 13.72
N VAL A 559 14.65 27.81 14.62
CA VAL A 559 15.91 28.59 14.80
C VAL A 559 17.12 27.70 15.14
N HIS A 560 16.88 26.49 15.65
CA HIS A 560 17.91 25.50 15.98
C HIS A 560 18.18 24.51 14.82
N ASP A 561 17.79 24.85 13.59
CA ASP A 561 17.92 24.03 12.37
C ASP A 561 17.27 22.63 12.48
N THR A 562 16.29 22.50 13.39
CA THR A 562 15.52 21.27 13.55
C THR A 562 14.32 21.29 12.61
N ILE A 563 14.21 20.27 11.77
CA ILE A 563 13.02 20.05 10.92
C ILE A 563 11.93 19.44 11.80
N LEU A 564 10.83 20.16 11.97
CA LEU A 564 9.68 19.65 12.71
C LEU A 564 8.91 18.67 11.84
N ASN A 565 9.12 17.37 12.05
CA ASN A 565 8.36 16.31 11.38
C ASN A 565 6.87 16.37 11.78
N ARG A 566 5.99 16.07 10.81
CA ARG A 566 4.53 16.19 10.92
C ARG A 566 3.96 15.40 12.10
N SER A 567 4.42 14.17 12.30
CA SER A 567 3.87 13.18 13.23
C SER A 567 4.11 13.47 14.72
N GLU A 568 5.04 14.36 15.08
CA GLU A 568 5.47 14.50 16.48
C GLU A 568 5.23 15.90 17.08
N TRP A 569 5.12 16.98 16.28
CA TRP A 569 5.23 18.35 16.83
C TRP A 569 4.31 19.44 16.24
N ARG A 570 3.45 19.15 15.24
CA ARG A 570 2.58 20.17 14.60
C ARG A 570 1.14 20.10 15.09
N SER A 571 0.53 21.25 15.39
CA SER A 571 -0.93 21.32 15.58
C SER A 571 -1.64 21.41 14.23
N SER A 572 -2.88 20.92 14.16
CA SER A 572 -3.72 21.05 12.96
C SER A 572 -3.92 22.50 12.50
N GLY A 573 -3.85 23.46 13.42
CA GLY A 573 -3.86 24.88 13.09
C GLY A 573 -2.57 25.37 12.44
N GLU A 574 -1.39 24.93 12.90
CA GLU A 574 -0.10 25.30 12.27
C GLU A 574 0.03 24.70 10.86
N GLU A 575 -0.48 23.50 10.63
CA GLU A 575 -0.56 22.89 9.30
C GLU A 575 -1.41 23.74 8.33
N GLN A 576 -2.58 24.18 8.77
CA GLN A 576 -3.44 25.05 7.99
C GLN A 576 -2.76 26.37 7.62
N LEU A 577 -1.96 26.94 8.52
CA LEU A 577 -1.18 28.16 8.23
C LEU A 577 -0.07 27.90 7.20
N VAL A 578 0.57 26.73 7.22
CA VAL A 578 1.56 26.35 6.20
C VAL A 578 0.89 26.25 4.82
N ALA A 579 -0.27 25.58 4.74
CA ALA A 579 -1.03 25.47 3.50
C ALA A 579 -1.46 26.86 2.96
N LEU A 580 -2.00 27.73 3.82
CA LEU A 580 -2.34 29.11 3.45
C LEU A 580 -1.12 29.92 2.99
N SER A 581 0.05 29.69 3.60
CA SER A 581 1.31 30.36 3.22
C SER A 581 1.79 29.89 1.86
N LEU A 582 1.71 28.59 1.57
CA LEU A 582 2.02 28.03 0.25
C LEU A 582 1.08 28.63 -0.81
N ILE A 583 -0.22 28.63 -0.56
CA ILE A 583 -1.20 29.19 -1.50
C ILE A 583 -0.93 30.67 -1.76
N GLY A 584 -0.69 31.45 -0.70
CA GLY A 584 -0.36 32.87 -0.83
C GLY A 584 0.95 33.09 -1.60
N ALA A 585 1.95 32.23 -1.39
CA ALA A 585 3.22 32.29 -2.11
C ALA A 585 3.05 31.96 -3.59
N LEU A 586 2.30 30.89 -3.90
CA LEU A 586 1.99 30.49 -5.27
C LEU A 586 1.23 31.57 -6.01
N ASN A 587 0.21 32.21 -5.40
CA ASN A 587 -0.52 33.29 -6.05
C ASN A 587 0.37 34.54 -6.29
N LYS A 588 1.32 34.83 -5.40
CA LYS A 588 2.29 35.91 -5.58
C LYS A 588 3.35 35.61 -6.65
N CYS A 589 3.75 34.34 -6.78
CA CYS A 589 4.74 33.89 -7.76
C CYS A 589 4.11 33.54 -9.12
N ALA A 590 2.79 33.34 -9.17
CA ALA A 590 2.07 33.02 -10.39
C ALA A 590 2.23 34.09 -11.46
N GLN A 591 2.28 33.67 -12.73
CA GLN A 591 2.36 34.59 -13.86
C GLN A 591 1.05 35.35 -14.12
N ALA A 592 -0.10 34.77 -13.72
CA ALA A 592 -1.42 35.36 -13.89
C ALA A 592 -2.05 35.62 -12.52
N LYS A 593 -2.52 36.86 -12.29
CA LYS A 593 -3.27 37.22 -11.09
C LYS A 593 -4.74 36.90 -11.31
N ALA A 594 -5.22 35.89 -10.61
CA ALA A 594 -6.58 35.41 -10.72
C ALA A 594 -7.37 35.69 -9.43
N PRO A 595 -8.71 35.72 -9.52
CA PRO A 595 -9.53 35.91 -8.34
C PRO A 595 -9.46 34.67 -7.46
N ILE A 596 -9.43 34.87 -6.15
CA ILE A 596 -9.38 33.79 -5.17
C ILE A 596 -10.76 33.63 -4.52
N PHE A 597 -11.29 32.42 -4.57
CA PHE A 597 -12.47 31.99 -3.85
C PHE A 597 -12.04 31.04 -2.74
N MET A 598 -12.44 31.32 -1.50
CA MET A 598 -12.16 30.45 -0.36
C MET A 598 -13.47 30.02 0.30
N ASP A 599 -13.79 28.73 0.24
CA ASP A 599 -14.84 28.06 1.01
C ASP A 599 -14.29 27.60 2.35
N THR A 600 -14.94 28.01 3.43
CA THR A 600 -14.66 27.59 4.82
C THR A 600 -13.15 27.62 5.22
N PRO A 601 -12.42 28.72 4.97
CA PRO A 601 -10.96 28.73 5.13
C PRO A 601 -10.45 28.76 6.57
N PHE A 602 -11.33 28.85 7.59
CA PHE A 602 -10.94 29.08 8.98
C PHE A 602 -11.33 27.96 9.95
N GLY A 603 -11.98 26.89 9.49
CA GLY A 603 -12.64 25.90 10.36
C GLY A 603 -11.77 25.22 11.44
N ARG A 604 -10.44 25.20 11.31
CA ARG A 604 -9.51 24.59 12.29
C ARG A 604 -8.58 25.59 12.97
N LEU A 605 -8.70 26.88 12.68
CA LEU A 605 -7.88 27.91 13.29
C LEU A 605 -8.47 28.33 14.64
N ASP A 606 -7.60 28.57 15.62
CA ASP A 606 -8.01 29.30 16.82
C ASP A 606 -8.26 30.79 16.49
N VAL A 607 -8.84 31.50 17.45
CA VAL A 607 -9.21 32.92 17.27
C VAL A 607 -8.02 33.78 16.88
N LYS A 608 -6.87 33.61 17.55
CA LYS A 608 -5.69 34.46 17.33
C LYS A 608 -5.08 34.25 15.95
N HIS A 609 -5.02 33.00 15.50
CA HIS A 609 -4.55 32.68 14.15
C HIS A 609 -5.56 33.14 13.11
N GLY A 610 -6.86 32.98 13.34
CA GLY A 610 -7.94 33.51 12.49
C GLY A 610 -7.81 35.02 12.27
N GLU A 611 -7.66 35.81 13.35
CA GLU A 611 -7.48 37.26 13.26
C GLU A 611 -6.25 37.67 12.42
N ARG A 612 -5.14 36.93 12.54
CA ARG A 612 -3.92 37.20 11.76
C ARG A 612 -4.10 36.87 10.28
N VAL A 613 -4.75 35.75 9.98
CA VAL A 613 -5.09 35.38 8.60
C VAL A 613 -6.01 36.44 8.00
N LEU A 614 -7.06 36.86 8.71
CA LEU A 614 -7.96 37.93 8.26
C LEU A 614 -7.22 39.23 7.94
N LYS A 615 -6.22 39.63 8.73
CA LYS A 615 -5.38 40.81 8.45
C LYS A 615 -4.48 40.64 7.23
N TYR A 616 -4.08 39.41 6.91
CA TYR A 616 -3.22 39.12 5.77
C TYR A 616 -3.99 38.99 4.45
N LEU A 617 -5.20 38.43 4.48
CA LEU A 617 -6.02 38.14 3.30
C LEU A 617 -6.18 39.31 2.30
N PRO A 618 -6.36 40.59 2.72
CA PRO A 618 -6.38 41.72 1.78
C PRO A 618 -5.12 41.88 0.93
N LYS A 619 -3.97 41.35 1.37
CA LYS A 619 -2.69 41.41 0.64
C LYS A 619 -2.49 40.24 -0.31
N MET A 620 -3.38 39.24 -0.30
CA MET A 620 -3.17 37.95 -0.96
C MET A 620 -3.59 37.94 -2.43
N SER A 621 -4.70 38.62 -2.78
CA SER A 621 -5.17 38.79 -4.15
C SER A 621 -5.89 40.13 -4.31
N GLU A 622 -5.95 40.63 -5.54
CA GLU A 622 -6.69 41.85 -5.88
C GLU A 622 -8.21 41.64 -5.80
N GLN A 623 -8.69 40.41 -6.01
CA GLN A 623 -10.07 40.02 -5.75
C GLN A 623 -10.09 38.75 -4.88
N LEU A 624 -10.77 38.85 -3.74
CA LEU A 624 -10.94 37.76 -2.79
C LEU A 624 -12.43 37.58 -2.45
N VAL A 625 -12.95 36.38 -2.68
CA VAL A 625 -14.32 36.00 -2.33
C VAL A 625 -14.27 34.96 -1.21
N LEU A 626 -14.75 35.34 -0.03
CA LEU A 626 -14.79 34.50 1.17
C LEU A 626 -16.19 33.92 1.36
N LEU A 627 -16.31 32.60 1.25
CA LEU A 627 -17.52 31.85 1.57
C LEU A 627 -17.37 31.30 3.00
N VAL A 628 -18.05 31.91 3.97
CA VAL A 628 -17.82 31.63 5.41
C VAL A 628 -19.09 31.22 6.14
N THR A 629 -18.91 30.47 7.23
CA THR A 629 -19.98 30.22 8.22
C THR A 629 -19.89 31.17 9.40
N ASP A 630 -20.98 31.34 10.15
CA ASP A 630 -21.01 32.19 11.36
C ASP A 630 -20.04 31.73 12.46
N ARG A 631 -19.62 30.46 12.44
CA ARG A 631 -18.61 29.92 13.36
C ARG A 631 -17.19 30.34 12.99
N GLU A 632 -16.95 30.48 11.69
CA GLU A 632 -15.63 30.77 11.11
C GLU A 632 -15.37 32.27 10.98
N PHE A 633 -16.42 33.05 10.75
CA PHE A 633 -16.36 34.51 10.65
C PHE A 633 -17.40 35.11 11.60
N ARG A 634 -16.90 35.60 12.74
CA ARG A 634 -17.71 36.03 13.87
C ARG A 634 -18.07 37.50 13.73
N GLU A 635 -19.11 37.92 14.44
CA GLU A 635 -19.44 39.33 14.55
C GLU A 635 -18.26 40.12 15.15
N GLY A 636 -17.80 41.13 14.42
CA GLY A 636 -16.64 41.95 14.77
C GLY A 636 -15.36 41.59 14.00
N ASP A 637 -15.28 40.41 13.37
CA ASP A 637 -14.12 40.00 12.56
C ASP A 637 -13.94 40.89 11.31
N GLU A 638 -15.00 41.61 10.89
CA GLU A 638 -14.95 42.59 9.80
C GLU A 638 -13.87 43.66 10.02
N VAL A 639 -13.58 43.99 11.27
CA VAL A 639 -12.56 44.98 11.65
C VAL A 639 -11.17 44.54 11.20
N HIS A 640 -10.90 43.23 11.16
CA HIS A 640 -9.61 42.67 10.77
C HIS A 640 -9.36 42.72 9.26
N LEU A 641 -10.43 42.83 8.45
CA LEU A 641 -10.35 43.04 7.00
C LEU A 641 -10.12 44.52 6.63
N ALA A 642 -9.94 45.40 7.63
CA ALA A 642 -9.55 46.80 7.49
C ALA A 642 -10.46 47.64 6.57
N GLY A 643 -11.77 47.36 6.56
CA GLY A 643 -12.72 48.09 5.71
C GLY A 643 -12.66 47.75 4.22
N SER A 644 -11.97 46.65 3.85
CA SER A 644 -11.80 46.21 2.46
C SER A 644 -13.01 45.42 1.91
N ILE A 645 -14.07 45.26 2.71
CA ILE A 645 -15.28 44.54 2.32
C ILE A 645 -16.08 45.41 1.34
N LYS A 646 -16.19 44.95 0.09
CA LYS A 646 -16.91 45.61 -1.00
C LYS A 646 -18.34 45.09 -1.14
N THR A 647 -18.56 43.83 -0.78
CA THR A 647 -19.86 43.17 -0.87
C THR A 647 -19.99 42.21 0.29
N ASP A 648 -21.15 42.20 0.94
CA ASP A 648 -21.49 41.27 2.01
C ASP A 648 -22.88 40.70 1.73
N LEU A 649 -22.93 39.40 1.50
CA LEU A 649 -24.12 38.66 1.11
C LEU A 649 -24.38 37.54 2.12
N THR A 650 -25.65 37.28 2.41
CA THR A 650 -26.10 36.13 3.20
C THR A 650 -26.86 35.16 2.31
N LEU A 651 -26.46 33.89 2.35
CA LEU A 651 -27.19 32.77 1.81
C LEU A 651 -28.18 32.29 2.87
N ILE A 652 -29.42 32.05 2.45
CA ILE A 652 -30.45 31.45 3.28
C ILE A 652 -31.10 30.33 2.50
N TYR A 653 -31.02 29.11 3.02
CA TYR A 653 -31.85 28.00 2.54
C TYR A 653 -33.27 28.17 3.08
N LYS A 654 -34.25 28.33 2.18
CA LYS A 654 -35.63 28.60 2.58
C LYS A 654 -36.44 27.31 2.76
N SER A 655 -36.45 26.44 1.76
CA SER A 655 -37.19 25.17 1.77
C SER A 655 -36.71 24.26 0.63
N GLU A 656 -37.18 23.00 0.61
CA GLU A 656 -36.92 22.10 -0.52
C GLU A 656 -37.52 22.59 -1.84
N GLU A 657 -38.59 23.39 -1.79
CA GLU A 657 -39.28 23.92 -2.96
C GLU A 657 -38.61 25.19 -3.47
N GLU A 658 -38.31 26.15 -2.59
CA GLU A 658 -37.71 27.43 -2.97
C GLU A 658 -36.18 27.38 -3.11
N GLY A 659 -35.54 26.39 -2.50
CA GLY A 659 -34.08 26.25 -2.48
C GLY A 659 -33.38 27.35 -1.68
N SER A 660 -32.14 27.65 -2.08
CA SER A 660 -31.32 28.72 -1.51
C SER A 660 -31.55 30.06 -2.20
N SER A 661 -31.56 31.14 -1.42
CA SER A 661 -31.64 32.52 -1.90
C SER A 661 -30.46 33.35 -1.39
N ILE A 662 -30.10 34.40 -2.14
CA ILE A 662 -28.96 35.29 -1.86
C ILE A 662 -29.48 36.69 -1.55
N PHE A 663 -29.09 37.27 -0.42
CA PHE A 663 -29.51 38.60 0.01
C PHE A 663 -28.32 39.46 0.45
N PRO A 664 -28.35 40.79 0.30
CA PRO A 664 -27.40 41.67 0.98
C PRO A 664 -27.50 41.51 2.50
N THR A 665 -26.37 41.40 3.17
CA THR A 665 -26.33 41.32 4.64
C THR A 665 -26.67 42.69 5.22
N THR A 666 -27.85 42.84 5.83
CA THR A 666 -28.23 44.08 6.52
C THR A 666 -27.55 44.15 7.88
N ALA A 667 -26.78 45.22 8.13
CA ALA A 667 -26.23 45.52 9.44
C ALA A 667 -27.39 45.68 10.45
N GLY A 668 -27.52 44.75 11.40
CA GLY A 668 -28.44 44.88 12.55
C GLY A 668 -29.69 44.00 12.54
N GLY A 669 -29.64 42.78 12.00
CA GLY A 669 -30.69 41.79 12.20
C GLY A 669 -30.08 40.48 12.68
N GLY A 670 -30.08 40.23 13.98
CA GLY A 670 -29.79 38.91 14.52
C GLY A 670 -30.73 37.87 13.91
N ILE A 671 -30.18 36.71 13.58
CA ILE A 671 -30.96 35.48 13.42
C ILE A 671 -31.44 35.05 14.80
#